data_AF-A0A7Y2YUW7-F1
#
_entry.id   AF-A0A7Y2YUW7-F1
#
_cell.length_a   1.000
_cell.length_b   1.000
_cell.length_c   1.000
_cell.angle_alpha   90.00
_cell.angle_beta   90.00
_cell.angle_gamma   90.00
#
_symmetry.space_group_name_H-M   'P 1'
#
loop_
_entity.id
_entity.type
_entity.pdbx_description
1 polymer ?
#
loop_
_entity_poly.entity_id
_entity_poly.type
_entity_poly.pdbx_seq_one_letter_code
_entity_poly.pdbx_strand_id
1 'polypeptide(L)'
;MTGRDATRAFLFFAVGFALVTPMAQAQTGAARIALPSPWLSGFGIAIAGQELEYHSPLPDAQRSLLVRSDDSAPRIEWSTATVPADFAAETATFVMLAGIDATDDTREFVLSIGGRPVLEFTTPLVAETGTQTWIGAHGVRAEFRVTLVDRYADAMGYFIVHVPHGLVTPDEALHLSVAGEDAGSRTWFMVFKSEITPGIQVRGNPAVVRTPNGPKQTVRVDALHFGERSLLRMEAPGVVSEALLDFGLTRLELEVPAVESPAAVALAFELDDVRYETDLHIEPVPPLDLYLIHHTHLDIGYTHVQDEVERLQWAHLEQALELGEASETLPDEAGFVWHPEGVWAMESYLATRPAAKREALLEGIRRGWIHVDGFYANLLTGLATGEALFRTLKPARAVTADAGVPLRSAMFSDIPGMSWGVVPVLAQSGVRYLSLGPNRGHRIGSFLDTWADRPFWWESPSGQERVLTWVHGGGYSIFHTGLGYEHLEKRLDEELILAYADTLAARGWPHGIAGVRYNIGSDNGPPDSTLSATVAAWNERHVTPRLVVASVTELFEEFEARAGSELPVVRGDLTGYWEDGAASSARETAMARRAAESLVQTEAIAAMTGAALPPDALDAAWREVLLFLEHTWGSWNSVSEPEAEFTISQWERKREFAESAVTQSARLRAQALGVGPSGEADGGPLAAIDVLNSTQWERSEVVLLSAEESGRIGGLHDLQRKDVASQRLEDGSLAFLATGVRAWGARRYEALERSGQSPRTVTADGEATVLDNGVVRVAIDPESGGISSLQRLADGRELVPPGETLDEYVYVPGRDPSAARSGGAARLRITDSGPLVWTALISRTAPGTVGGLETRVRLFAGSERVEITHRFDKTMTYDPEAVLLRFPVAVREAATTVGGPWGAWRAGLDQAPGSNHNYATIERWVDLHDDAGGLQFVSVDIPGIQLGSIGTDATVAGWRDATDPRPVLYSYMMNNYWETNYRAGQDGPHELQVTLRPHGVFDEAEAERFAQHVAQPLVVRMLGSEAPPPTPPLELTAERAIATYLRGDGDGGGLLLRLYNPSDDADEIRIANPDGSPASHVVRTDPWGAPVSADGGPPTALEAGPIALAPREVATFLIEP
;
A
#
# COMPACT_ATOMS: atom_id res chain seq x y z
N MET A 1 8.04 -2.70 -33.31
CA MET A 1 6.97 -2.97 -34.31
C MET A 1 5.71 -2.25 -33.83
N THR A 2 4.79 -1.97 -34.74
CA THR A 2 3.70 -0.97 -34.69
C THR A 2 2.85 -0.96 -33.42
N GLY A 3 2.46 0.24 -32.96
CA GLY A 3 1.72 0.52 -31.71
C GLY A 3 0.27 0.05 -31.66
N ARG A 4 0.03 -1.25 -31.84
CA ARG A 4 -1.28 -1.92 -31.64
C ARG A 4 -1.22 -3.13 -30.69
N ASP A 5 -0.03 -3.53 -30.23
CA ASP A 5 0.10 -4.62 -29.25
C ASP A 5 -0.14 -4.17 -27.78
N ALA A 6 -0.29 -2.87 -27.52
CA ALA A 6 -0.57 -2.31 -26.19
C ALA A 6 -2.00 -2.54 -25.68
N THR A 7 -2.94 -2.93 -26.55
CA THR A 7 -4.37 -3.09 -26.19
C THR A 7 -4.65 -4.37 -25.39
N ARG A 8 -3.72 -5.35 -25.39
CA ARG A 8 -3.92 -6.66 -24.77
C ARG A 8 -3.95 -6.68 -23.25
N ALA A 9 -3.41 -5.68 -22.59
CA ALA A 9 -3.34 -5.65 -21.12
C ALA A 9 -4.19 -4.54 -20.48
N PHE A 10 -4.94 -3.78 -21.28
CA PHE A 10 -5.80 -2.69 -20.80
C PHE A 10 -7.11 -3.16 -20.12
N LEU A 11 -7.62 -4.35 -20.41
CA LEU A 11 -8.90 -4.83 -19.86
C LEU A 11 -8.82 -5.31 -18.40
N PHE A 12 -7.62 -5.58 -17.86
CA PHE A 12 -7.45 -5.88 -16.44
C PHE A 12 -7.44 -4.62 -15.56
N PHE A 13 -7.17 -3.45 -16.13
CA PHE A 13 -7.19 -2.16 -15.42
C PHE A 13 -8.58 -1.54 -15.24
N ALA A 14 -9.59 -2.01 -15.99
CA ALA A 14 -10.94 -1.44 -15.94
C ALA A 14 -11.81 -2.00 -14.78
N VAL A 15 -11.34 -2.98 -14.01
CA VAL A 15 -12.16 -3.66 -12.97
C VAL A 15 -12.13 -2.94 -11.62
N GLY A 16 -11.44 -1.81 -11.48
CA GLY A 16 -11.24 -1.10 -10.20
C GLY A 16 -12.06 0.17 -9.96
N PHE A 17 -13.18 0.42 -10.65
CA PHE A 17 -13.94 1.69 -10.48
C PHE A 17 -15.30 1.59 -9.80
N ALA A 18 -15.71 0.40 -9.36
CA ALA A 18 -17.06 0.18 -8.88
C ALA A 18 -17.08 -0.26 -7.42
N LEU A 19 -17.20 0.69 -6.50
CA LEU A 19 -17.89 0.56 -5.22
C LEU A 19 -18.13 1.97 -4.64
N VAL A 20 -18.92 2.79 -5.35
CA VAL A 20 -19.80 3.72 -4.65
C VAL A 20 -21.08 2.94 -4.43
N THR A 21 -21.36 2.53 -3.20
CA THR A 21 -22.63 1.91 -2.85
C THR A 21 -23.75 2.81 -3.39
N PRO A 22 -24.77 2.29 -4.11
CA PRO A 22 -25.90 3.12 -4.45
C PRO A 22 -26.62 3.41 -3.14
N MET A 23 -26.35 4.57 -2.55
CA MET A 23 -27.23 5.15 -1.56
C MET A 23 -28.56 5.40 -2.26
N ALA A 24 -29.46 4.41 -2.16
CA ALA A 24 -30.87 4.61 -2.36
C ALA A 24 -31.37 5.51 -1.22
N GLN A 25 -31.16 6.82 -1.33
CA GLN A 25 -31.82 7.83 -0.52
C GLN A 25 -32.17 9.05 -1.38
N ALA A 26 -33.47 9.23 -1.57
CA ALA A 26 -34.19 10.44 -1.97
C ALA A 26 -33.34 11.61 -2.51
N GLN A 27 -33.17 11.69 -3.83
CA GLN A 27 -32.86 12.96 -4.49
C GLN A 27 -34.07 13.88 -4.35
N THR A 28 -34.10 14.68 -3.29
CA THR A 28 -34.94 15.89 -3.25
C THR A 28 -34.33 16.89 -4.23
N GLY A 29 -34.95 17.07 -5.41
CA GLY A 29 -34.59 18.18 -6.32
C GLY A 29 -34.39 17.84 -7.80
N ALA A 30 -34.65 16.62 -8.27
CA ALA A 30 -34.68 16.32 -9.71
C ALA A 30 -36.12 16.20 -10.21
N ALA A 31 -36.44 16.77 -11.38
CA ALA A 31 -37.72 16.57 -12.05
C ALA A 31 -37.51 15.92 -13.42
N ARG A 32 -38.43 15.03 -13.81
CA ARG A 32 -38.38 14.35 -15.11
C ARG A 32 -39.69 14.53 -15.85
N ILE A 33 -39.60 14.96 -17.10
CA ILE A 33 -40.69 15.05 -18.06
C ILE A 33 -40.52 13.90 -19.04
N ALA A 34 -41.53 13.04 -19.17
CA ALA A 34 -41.53 12.01 -20.20
C ALA A 34 -41.90 12.65 -21.54
N LEU A 35 -41.12 12.37 -22.59
CA LEU A 35 -41.46 12.76 -23.96
C LEU A 35 -42.20 11.62 -24.64
N PRO A 36 -43.29 11.89 -25.39
CA PRO A 36 -43.96 10.86 -26.17
C PRO A 36 -42.99 10.21 -27.15
N SER A 37 -42.94 8.88 -27.16
CA SER A 37 -42.09 8.12 -28.07
C SER A 37 -42.84 6.89 -28.59
N PRO A 38 -42.82 6.63 -29.91
CA PRO A 38 -43.32 5.38 -30.46
C PRO A 38 -42.36 4.20 -30.22
N TRP A 39 -41.19 4.44 -29.61
CA TRP A 39 -40.16 3.44 -29.37
C TRP A 39 -40.22 2.95 -27.92
N LEU A 40 -40.08 1.64 -27.75
CA LEU A 40 -40.12 0.93 -26.47
C LEU A 40 -38.71 0.72 -25.94
N SER A 41 -38.54 0.64 -24.61
CA SER A 41 -37.25 0.25 -24.04
C SER A 41 -36.91 -1.19 -24.46
N GLY A 42 -35.74 -1.37 -25.03
CA GLY A 42 -35.20 -2.66 -25.43
C GLY A 42 -34.57 -3.45 -24.29
N PHE A 43 -34.44 -2.85 -23.11
CA PHE A 43 -34.04 -3.52 -21.88
C PHE A 43 -35.08 -3.29 -20.79
N GLY A 44 -35.36 -4.32 -20.00
CA GLY A 44 -36.22 -4.31 -18.81
C GLY A 44 -35.55 -5.07 -17.67
N ILE A 45 -35.49 -6.41 -17.78
CA ILE A 45 -34.88 -7.26 -16.74
C ILE A 45 -33.81 -8.17 -17.35
N ALA A 46 -32.64 -8.24 -16.71
CA ALA A 46 -31.59 -9.22 -17.02
C ALA A 46 -32.05 -10.65 -16.67
N ILE A 47 -31.85 -11.59 -17.58
CA ILE A 47 -32.22 -13.00 -17.38
C ILE A 47 -30.98 -13.86 -17.14
N ALA A 48 -29.94 -13.72 -17.96
CA ALA A 48 -28.68 -14.45 -17.83
C ALA A 48 -27.52 -13.73 -18.55
N GLY A 49 -26.29 -13.94 -18.10
CA GLY A 49 -25.09 -13.37 -18.73
C GLY A 49 -24.01 -12.98 -17.74
N GLN A 50 -22.80 -12.73 -18.22
CA GLN A 50 -21.74 -12.11 -17.43
C GLN A 50 -22.07 -10.63 -17.22
N GLU A 51 -21.95 -10.13 -15.99
CA GLU A 51 -22.11 -8.70 -15.70
C GLU A 51 -20.75 -7.99 -15.73
N LEU A 52 -20.76 -6.76 -16.22
CA LEU A 52 -19.63 -5.84 -16.20
C LEU A 52 -20.14 -4.44 -15.87
N GLU A 53 -19.35 -3.65 -15.14
CA GLU A 53 -19.59 -2.22 -15.00
C GLU A 53 -18.67 -1.46 -15.95
N TYR A 54 -19.25 -0.61 -16.79
CA TYR A 54 -18.57 0.09 -17.86
C TYR A 54 -19.26 1.43 -18.13
N HIS A 55 -18.56 2.39 -18.73
CA HIS A 55 -19.17 3.70 -19.01
C HIS A 55 -20.03 3.63 -20.30
N SER A 56 -21.01 4.52 -20.43
CA SER A 56 -21.90 4.59 -21.59
C SER A 56 -22.24 6.04 -21.97
N PRO A 57 -22.91 6.28 -23.11
CA PRO A 57 -23.39 7.61 -23.49
C PRO A 57 -24.41 8.21 -22.52
N LEU A 58 -25.05 7.40 -21.65
CA LEU A 58 -25.84 7.88 -20.52
C LEU A 58 -25.04 7.64 -19.23
N PRO A 59 -24.55 8.69 -18.56
CA PRO A 59 -23.65 8.54 -17.41
C PRO A 59 -24.19 7.66 -16.27
N ASP A 60 -25.51 7.63 -16.09
CA ASP A 60 -26.18 6.85 -15.02
C ASP A 60 -26.38 5.36 -15.40
N ALA A 61 -26.07 4.96 -16.64
CA ALA A 61 -26.24 3.60 -17.14
C ALA A 61 -24.87 2.93 -17.28
N GLN A 62 -24.35 2.35 -16.19
CA GLN A 62 -23.00 1.78 -16.16
C GLN A 62 -22.96 0.24 -16.07
N ARG A 63 -23.99 -0.41 -15.55
CA ARG A 63 -24.03 -1.87 -15.46
C ARG A 63 -24.46 -2.48 -16.79
N SER A 64 -23.79 -3.52 -17.26
CA SER A 64 -24.08 -4.18 -18.54
C SER A 64 -24.05 -5.71 -18.45
N LEU A 65 -24.66 -6.36 -19.43
CA LEU A 65 -24.49 -7.77 -19.75
C LEU A 65 -23.50 -7.90 -20.90
N LEU A 66 -22.45 -8.69 -20.71
CA LEU A 66 -21.33 -8.87 -21.63
C LEU A 66 -21.34 -10.26 -22.27
N VAL A 67 -21.16 -10.32 -23.58
CA VAL A 67 -20.92 -11.55 -24.33
C VAL A 67 -19.63 -11.40 -25.16
N ARG A 68 -18.87 -12.49 -25.26
CA ARG A 68 -17.62 -12.56 -26.02
C ARG A 68 -17.73 -13.55 -27.17
N SER A 69 -16.82 -13.42 -28.13
CA SER A 69 -16.63 -14.36 -29.24
C SER A 69 -15.72 -15.55 -28.83
N ASP A 70 -15.99 -16.13 -27.66
CA ASP A 70 -15.28 -17.28 -27.10
C ASP A 70 -16.24 -18.29 -26.44
N ASP A 71 -15.71 -19.41 -25.95
CA ASP A 71 -16.47 -20.49 -25.32
C ASP A 71 -16.77 -20.25 -23.81
N SER A 72 -16.26 -19.16 -23.24
CA SER A 72 -16.31 -18.89 -21.80
C SER A 72 -17.65 -18.28 -21.34
N ALA A 73 -18.35 -17.56 -22.23
CA ALA A 73 -19.65 -16.94 -21.97
C ALA A 73 -20.58 -17.04 -23.20
N PRO A 74 -21.35 -18.14 -23.34
CA PRO A 74 -21.94 -18.51 -24.63
C PRO A 74 -23.09 -17.61 -25.11
N ARG A 75 -23.65 -16.75 -24.24
CA ARG A 75 -24.69 -15.76 -24.57
C ARG A 75 -25.09 -14.88 -23.38
N ILE A 76 -25.73 -13.75 -23.70
CA ILE A 76 -26.50 -12.91 -22.77
C ILE A 76 -27.99 -12.96 -23.10
N GLU A 77 -28.85 -12.85 -22.09
CA GLU A 77 -30.31 -12.95 -22.18
C GLU A 77 -30.99 -11.86 -21.33
N TRP A 78 -32.00 -11.19 -21.88
CA TRP A 78 -32.79 -10.19 -21.17
C TRP A 78 -34.20 -10.03 -21.77
N SER A 79 -35.07 -9.34 -21.04
CA SER A 79 -36.42 -8.98 -21.50
C SER A 79 -36.51 -7.50 -21.87
N THR A 80 -37.36 -7.16 -22.84
CA THR A 80 -37.69 -5.76 -23.21
C THR A 80 -38.80 -5.18 -22.33
N ALA A 81 -39.17 -3.92 -22.55
CA ALA A 81 -40.49 -3.43 -22.13
C ALA A 81 -41.63 -4.17 -22.85
N THR A 82 -42.80 -4.21 -22.21
CA THR A 82 -44.01 -4.83 -22.75
C THR A 82 -44.52 -4.09 -23.98
N VAL A 83 -44.96 -4.84 -25.01
CA VAL A 83 -45.63 -4.26 -26.18
C VAL A 83 -47.06 -3.84 -25.80
N PRO A 84 -47.50 -2.60 -26.05
CA PRO A 84 -48.84 -2.15 -25.67
C PRO A 84 -49.97 -3.00 -26.26
N ALA A 85 -51.06 -3.21 -25.51
CA ALA A 85 -52.25 -3.94 -25.94
C ALA A 85 -52.86 -3.41 -27.26
N ASP A 86 -52.75 -2.11 -27.50
CA ASP A 86 -53.28 -1.38 -28.65
C ASP A 86 -52.22 -1.14 -29.74
N PHE A 87 -51.10 -1.87 -29.70
CA PHE A 87 -50.04 -1.79 -30.70
C PHE A 87 -50.57 -2.10 -32.11
N ALA A 88 -50.63 -1.05 -32.95
CA ALA A 88 -51.18 -1.11 -34.31
C ALA A 88 -50.15 -0.78 -35.41
N ALA A 89 -48.90 -0.49 -35.03
CA ALA A 89 -47.84 -0.20 -35.99
C ALA A 89 -47.35 -1.47 -36.70
N GLU A 90 -46.84 -1.32 -37.93
CA GLU A 90 -46.31 -2.46 -38.70
C GLU A 90 -45.08 -3.10 -38.04
N THR A 91 -44.35 -2.33 -37.21
CA THR A 91 -43.09 -2.72 -36.59
C THR A 91 -42.97 -2.12 -35.19
N ALA A 92 -42.65 -2.95 -34.20
CA ALA A 92 -42.31 -2.51 -32.84
C ALA A 92 -40.82 -2.16 -32.80
N THR A 93 -40.48 -0.96 -32.33
CA THR A 93 -39.08 -0.51 -32.26
C THR A 93 -38.62 -0.51 -30.81
N PHE A 94 -37.58 -1.28 -30.52
CA PHE A 94 -36.97 -1.41 -29.21
C PHE A 94 -35.60 -0.75 -29.21
N VAL A 95 -35.34 0.15 -28.27
CA VAL A 95 -34.07 0.87 -28.16
C VAL A 95 -33.39 0.54 -26.84
N MET A 96 -32.14 0.12 -26.90
CA MET A 96 -31.32 -0.17 -25.72
C MET A 96 -29.93 0.45 -25.88
N LEU A 97 -29.28 0.76 -24.76
CA LEU A 97 -27.88 1.14 -24.78
C LEU A 97 -27.02 -0.09 -24.99
N ALA A 98 -25.99 0.04 -25.83
CA ALA A 98 -25.05 -1.04 -26.12
C ALA A 98 -23.64 -0.53 -26.41
N GLY A 99 -22.68 -1.44 -26.28
CA GLY A 99 -21.30 -1.26 -26.71
C GLY A 99 -20.88 -2.39 -27.63
N ILE A 100 -20.06 -2.06 -28.63
CA ILE A 100 -19.46 -3.03 -29.55
C ILE A 100 -17.95 -2.74 -29.62
N ASP A 101 -17.16 -3.76 -29.34
CA ASP A 101 -15.70 -3.73 -29.46
C ASP A 101 -15.28 -3.41 -30.90
N ALA A 102 -14.25 -2.59 -31.08
CA ALA A 102 -13.68 -2.28 -32.39
C ALA A 102 -12.26 -2.86 -32.52
N THR A 103 -12.16 -4.02 -33.15
CA THR A 103 -10.91 -4.79 -33.26
C THR A 103 -10.34 -4.79 -34.68
N ASP A 104 -9.07 -5.20 -34.82
CA ASP A 104 -8.39 -5.36 -36.11
C ASP A 104 -9.02 -6.43 -37.03
N ASP A 105 -9.94 -7.24 -36.48
CA ASP A 105 -10.79 -8.17 -37.21
C ASP A 105 -12.26 -8.04 -36.83
N THR A 106 -13.13 -8.49 -37.73
CA THR A 106 -14.58 -8.47 -37.54
C THR A 106 -15.05 -9.81 -36.98
N ARG A 107 -15.92 -9.75 -35.95
CA ARG A 107 -16.52 -10.92 -35.30
C ARG A 107 -18.03 -10.92 -35.42
N GLU A 108 -18.60 -12.12 -35.53
CA GLU A 108 -20.03 -12.32 -35.74
C GLU A 108 -20.79 -12.57 -34.43
N PHE A 109 -21.96 -11.96 -34.32
CA PHE A 109 -22.90 -12.12 -33.21
C PHE A 109 -24.31 -12.40 -33.73
N VAL A 110 -25.04 -13.25 -33.02
CA VAL A 110 -26.38 -13.69 -33.41
C VAL A 110 -27.41 -13.17 -32.41
N LEU A 111 -28.31 -12.29 -32.86
CA LEU A 111 -29.49 -11.86 -32.13
C LEU A 111 -30.63 -12.86 -32.32
N SER A 112 -31.22 -13.28 -31.21
CA SER A 112 -32.39 -14.17 -31.17
C SER A 112 -33.57 -13.55 -30.44
N ILE A 113 -34.79 -13.89 -30.87
CA ILE A 113 -36.05 -13.54 -30.20
C ILE A 113 -36.73 -14.84 -29.79
N GLY A 114 -37.01 -15.00 -28.49
CA GLY A 114 -37.63 -16.22 -27.94
C GLY A 114 -36.83 -17.49 -28.24
N GLY A 115 -35.49 -17.38 -28.24
CA GLY A 115 -34.56 -18.49 -28.56
C GLY A 115 -34.46 -18.85 -30.04
N ARG A 116 -35.07 -18.11 -30.96
CA ARG A 116 -34.91 -18.29 -32.41
C ARG A 116 -33.96 -17.24 -32.98
N PRO A 117 -32.89 -17.63 -33.69
CA PRO A 117 -32.03 -16.68 -34.40
C PRO A 117 -32.83 -15.87 -35.42
N VAL A 118 -32.71 -14.55 -35.36
CA VAL A 118 -33.43 -13.64 -36.27
C VAL A 118 -32.52 -12.71 -37.03
N LEU A 119 -31.32 -12.39 -36.53
CA LEU A 119 -30.42 -11.43 -37.17
C LEU A 119 -28.97 -11.71 -36.79
N GLU A 120 -28.07 -11.65 -37.76
CA GLU A 120 -26.61 -11.69 -37.55
C GLU A 120 -26.06 -10.27 -37.72
N PHE A 121 -25.15 -9.87 -36.83
CA PHE A 121 -24.46 -8.59 -36.89
C PHE A 121 -22.98 -8.76 -36.54
N THR A 122 -22.18 -7.76 -36.86
CA THR A 122 -20.73 -7.88 -36.86
C THR A 122 -20.05 -6.70 -36.17
N THR A 123 -18.89 -6.92 -35.57
CA THR A 123 -18.08 -5.83 -34.99
C THR A 123 -17.42 -4.96 -36.06
N PRO A 124 -17.30 -3.64 -35.83
CA PRO A 124 -16.57 -2.76 -36.73
C PRO A 124 -15.06 -2.93 -36.61
N LEU A 125 -14.31 -2.57 -37.67
CA LEU A 125 -12.84 -2.53 -37.65
C LEU A 125 -12.27 -1.27 -36.97
N VAL A 126 -13.06 -0.20 -36.96
CA VAL A 126 -12.73 1.10 -36.36
C VAL A 126 -14.04 1.68 -35.82
N ALA A 127 -14.04 2.19 -34.59
CA ALA A 127 -15.19 2.91 -34.06
C ALA A 127 -15.24 4.33 -34.61
N GLU A 128 -16.35 4.70 -35.23
CA GLU A 128 -16.65 6.06 -35.67
C GLU A 128 -18.11 6.38 -35.33
N THR A 129 -18.40 7.65 -35.01
CA THR A 129 -19.78 8.12 -34.85
C THR A 129 -20.55 7.92 -36.16
N GLY A 130 -21.74 7.32 -36.09
CA GLY A 130 -22.48 6.93 -37.28
C GLY A 130 -23.55 5.89 -36.99
N THR A 131 -24.16 5.34 -38.05
CA THR A 131 -25.18 4.30 -37.92
C THR A 131 -24.80 3.08 -38.74
N GLN A 132 -24.71 1.94 -38.08
CA GLN A 132 -24.62 0.64 -38.72
C GLN A 132 -26.01 0.01 -38.77
N THR A 133 -26.30 -0.80 -39.79
CA THR A 133 -27.62 -1.40 -39.98
C THR A 133 -27.49 -2.81 -40.52
N TRP A 134 -28.26 -3.73 -39.92
CA TRP A 134 -28.34 -5.12 -40.31
C TRP A 134 -29.78 -5.52 -40.56
N ILE A 135 -30.00 -6.39 -41.56
CA ILE A 135 -31.33 -6.90 -41.92
C ILE A 135 -31.29 -8.41 -41.74
N GLY A 136 -32.15 -8.91 -40.87
CA GLY A 136 -32.26 -10.30 -40.52
C GLY A 136 -33.44 -11.02 -41.19
N ALA A 137 -33.67 -12.25 -40.76
CA ALA A 137 -34.79 -13.06 -41.16
C ALA A 137 -36.13 -12.42 -40.75
N HIS A 138 -37.19 -12.82 -41.45
CA HIS A 138 -38.58 -12.43 -41.13
C HIS A 138 -38.85 -10.92 -41.06
N GLY A 139 -37.98 -10.09 -41.66
CA GLY A 139 -38.13 -8.64 -41.69
C GLY A 139 -37.63 -7.92 -40.43
N VAL A 140 -36.96 -8.63 -39.50
CA VAL A 140 -36.29 -8.00 -38.35
C VAL A 140 -35.11 -7.17 -38.85
N ARG A 141 -34.96 -5.95 -38.34
CA ARG A 141 -33.82 -5.06 -38.63
C ARG A 141 -33.21 -4.58 -37.32
N ALA A 142 -31.89 -4.45 -37.28
CA ALA A 142 -31.19 -3.80 -36.18
C ALA A 142 -30.39 -2.60 -36.70
N GLU A 143 -30.29 -1.56 -35.90
CA GLU A 143 -29.39 -0.43 -36.10
C GLU A 143 -28.49 -0.28 -34.87
N PHE A 144 -27.23 0.08 -35.07
CA PHE A 144 -26.37 0.56 -33.99
C PHE A 144 -25.94 1.98 -34.28
N ARG A 145 -26.46 2.93 -33.50
CA ARG A 145 -26.14 4.36 -33.62
C ARG A 145 -25.06 4.71 -32.62
N VAL A 146 -23.83 4.84 -33.11
CA VAL A 146 -22.65 5.19 -32.32
C VAL A 146 -22.71 6.68 -32.01
N THR A 147 -22.80 7.00 -30.72
CA THR A 147 -22.89 8.39 -30.22
C THR A 147 -21.68 8.76 -29.36
N LEU A 148 -20.90 7.78 -28.94
CA LEU A 148 -19.66 7.94 -28.19
C LEU A 148 -18.65 6.92 -28.75
N VAL A 149 -17.44 7.38 -29.03
CA VAL A 149 -16.27 6.50 -29.18
C VAL A 149 -15.49 6.66 -27.89
N ASP A 150 -15.24 5.56 -27.19
CA ASP A 150 -14.64 5.65 -25.87
C ASP A 150 -13.12 5.80 -25.88
N ARG A 151 -12.53 5.87 -24.68
CA ARG A 151 -11.08 5.98 -24.48
C ARG A 151 -10.29 4.76 -24.97
N TYR A 152 -10.95 3.64 -25.23
CA TYR A 152 -10.36 2.42 -25.78
C TYR A 152 -10.61 2.28 -27.28
N ALA A 153 -11.19 3.31 -27.90
CA ALA A 153 -11.64 3.33 -29.28
C ALA A 153 -12.77 2.32 -29.58
N ASP A 154 -13.59 1.98 -28.58
CA ASP A 154 -14.78 1.14 -28.74
C ASP A 154 -16.02 1.98 -29.07
N ALA A 155 -16.95 1.36 -29.78
CA ALA A 155 -18.16 2.02 -30.24
C ALA A 155 -19.28 1.90 -29.19
N MET A 156 -19.74 3.03 -28.67
CA MET A 156 -20.79 3.13 -27.66
C MET A 156 -22.00 3.89 -28.19
N GLY A 157 -23.20 3.39 -27.91
CA GLY A 157 -24.40 3.98 -28.51
C GLY A 157 -25.70 3.27 -28.22
N TYR A 158 -26.62 3.41 -29.16
CA TYR A 158 -27.98 2.89 -29.07
C TYR A 158 -28.16 1.75 -30.07
N PHE A 159 -28.41 0.56 -29.57
CA PHE A 159 -28.81 -0.60 -30.36
C PHE A 159 -30.33 -0.62 -30.48
N ILE A 160 -30.84 -0.51 -31.70
CA ILE A 160 -32.25 -0.32 -32.01
C ILE A 160 -32.71 -1.53 -32.81
N VAL A 161 -33.67 -2.29 -32.28
CA VAL A 161 -34.22 -3.49 -32.91
C VAL A 161 -35.66 -3.22 -33.36
N HIS A 162 -35.87 -3.35 -34.66
CA HIS A 162 -37.16 -3.22 -35.32
C HIS A 162 -37.75 -4.61 -35.56
N VAL A 163 -38.83 -4.94 -34.85
CA VAL A 163 -39.47 -6.25 -34.88
C VAL A 163 -40.84 -6.14 -35.57
N PRO A 164 -41.06 -6.81 -36.71
CA PRO A 164 -42.35 -6.78 -37.40
C PRO A 164 -43.50 -7.27 -36.52
N HIS A 165 -44.69 -6.71 -36.72
CA HIS A 165 -45.89 -7.00 -35.93
C HIS A 165 -46.17 -8.52 -35.78
N GLY A 166 -45.86 -9.33 -36.79
CA GLY A 166 -46.09 -10.78 -36.76
C GLY A 166 -45.21 -11.57 -35.77
N LEU A 167 -44.18 -10.95 -35.20
CA LEU A 167 -43.25 -11.56 -34.25
C LEU A 167 -43.37 -10.99 -32.82
N VAL A 168 -44.30 -10.06 -32.61
CA VAL A 168 -44.61 -9.53 -31.27
C VAL A 168 -45.98 -10.01 -30.81
N THR A 169 -46.12 -10.23 -29.51
CA THR A 169 -47.41 -10.51 -28.86
C THR A 169 -47.79 -9.28 -28.03
N PRO A 170 -48.95 -8.64 -28.27
CA PRO A 170 -49.43 -7.56 -27.41
C PRO A 170 -49.52 -8.00 -25.94
N ASP A 171 -49.25 -7.08 -25.01
CA ASP A 171 -49.16 -7.30 -23.57
C ASP A 171 -48.03 -8.24 -23.09
N GLU A 172 -47.12 -8.64 -23.98
CA GLU A 172 -45.93 -9.41 -23.62
C GLU A 172 -44.63 -8.63 -23.90
N ALA A 173 -43.61 -8.86 -23.07
CA ALA A 173 -42.25 -8.43 -23.33
C ALA A 173 -41.54 -9.43 -24.25
N LEU A 174 -40.63 -8.96 -25.09
CA LEU A 174 -39.78 -9.86 -25.87
C LEU A 174 -38.64 -10.39 -25.01
N HIS A 175 -38.35 -11.68 -25.17
CA HIS A 175 -37.11 -12.28 -24.68
C HIS A 175 -36.05 -12.18 -25.78
N LEU A 176 -35.02 -11.36 -25.56
CA LEU A 176 -33.88 -11.18 -26.45
C LEU A 176 -32.65 -11.93 -25.92
N SER A 177 -31.85 -12.46 -26.83
CA SER A 177 -30.54 -12.99 -26.49
C SER A 177 -29.51 -12.74 -27.59
N VAL A 178 -28.26 -12.54 -27.20
CA VAL A 178 -27.13 -12.43 -28.15
C VAL A 178 -26.07 -13.45 -27.79
N ALA A 179 -25.60 -14.19 -28.80
CA ALA A 179 -24.47 -15.12 -28.71
C ALA A 179 -23.34 -14.67 -29.65
N GLY A 180 -22.09 -14.75 -29.20
CA GLY A 180 -20.92 -14.56 -30.06
C GLY A 180 -20.55 -15.85 -30.80
N GLU A 181 -19.87 -15.73 -31.93
CA GLU A 181 -19.26 -16.88 -32.60
C GLU A 181 -18.15 -17.51 -31.75
N ASP A 182 -17.96 -18.82 -31.86
CA ASP A 182 -16.87 -19.56 -31.21
C ASP A 182 -15.57 -19.40 -32.01
N ALA A 183 -14.92 -18.26 -31.82
CA ALA A 183 -13.67 -17.91 -32.52
C ALA A 183 -12.44 -17.82 -31.58
N GLY A 184 -12.61 -18.14 -30.29
CA GLY A 184 -11.57 -17.98 -29.27
C GLY A 184 -11.09 -16.53 -29.11
N SER A 185 -11.94 -15.55 -29.45
CA SER A 185 -11.62 -14.13 -29.39
C SER A 185 -12.32 -13.46 -28.20
N ARG A 186 -11.62 -12.53 -27.56
CA ARG A 186 -12.20 -11.72 -26.48
C ARG A 186 -13.08 -10.58 -26.99
N THR A 187 -13.20 -10.39 -28.31
CA THR A 187 -14.07 -9.39 -28.92
C THR A 187 -15.48 -9.50 -28.37
N TRP A 188 -16.08 -8.37 -28.03
CA TRP A 188 -17.29 -8.37 -27.22
C TRP A 188 -18.41 -7.49 -27.75
N PHE A 189 -19.60 -7.83 -27.29
CA PHE A 189 -20.81 -7.03 -27.38
C PHE A 189 -21.39 -6.92 -25.97
N MET A 190 -21.93 -5.75 -25.62
CA MET A 190 -22.62 -5.59 -24.35
C MET A 190 -23.91 -4.79 -24.49
N VAL A 191 -24.87 -5.07 -23.61
CA VAL A 191 -26.12 -4.31 -23.45
C VAL A 191 -26.19 -3.78 -22.03
N PHE A 192 -26.43 -2.47 -21.89
CA PHE A 192 -26.53 -1.86 -20.58
C PHE A 192 -27.88 -2.17 -19.93
N LYS A 193 -27.84 -2.46 -18.63
CA LYS A 193 -28.97 -2.83 -17.78
C LYS A 193 -29.77 -1.60 -17.37
N SER A 194 -30.29 -0.86 -18.35
CA SER A 194 -31.00 0.40 -18.13
C SER A 194 -32.25 0.49 -19.00
N GLU A 195 -33.39 0.79 -18.37
CA GLU A 195 -34.60 1.15 -19.10
C GLU A 195 -34.46 2.57 -19.63
N ILE A 196 -34.47 2.72 -20.96
CA ILE A 196 -34.29 4.03 -21.60
C ILE A 196 -35.58 4.51 -22.23
N THR A 197 -36.02 5.69 -21.80
CA THR A 197 -37.22 6.35 -22.29
C THR A 197 -36.93 7.84 -22.53
N PRO A 198 -37.31 8.39 -23.70
CA PRO A 198 -37.13 9.80 -24.00
C PRO A 198 -37.74 10.69 -22.93
N GLY A 199 -37.04 11.77 -22.62
CA GLY A 199 -37.43 12.64 -21.54
C GLY A 199 -36.48 13.80 -21.34
N ILE A 200 -36.98 14.81 -20.64
CA ILE A 200 -36.17 15.92 -20.16
C ILE A 200 -36.04 15.75 -18.66
N GLN A 201 -34.82 15.54 -18.18
CA GLN A 201 -34.49 15.52 -16.76
C GLN A 201 -33.82 16.84 -16.40
N VAL A 202 -34.27 17.44 -15.30
CA VAL A 202 -33.74 18.70 -14.79
C VAL A 202 -33.29 18.55 -13.36
N ARG A 203 -32.15 19.16 -13.03
CA ARG A 203 -31.60 19.22 -11.67
C ARG A 203 -30.83 20.51 -11.46
N GLY A 204 -30.86 21.05 -10.25
CA GLY A 204 -29.96 22.15 -9.89
C GLY A 204 -28.52 21.65 -9.84
N ASN A 205 -27.58 22.42 -10.39
CA ASN A 205 -26.15 22.18 -10.18
C ASN A 205 -25.71 22.83 -8.86
N PRO A 206 -24.65 22.31 -8.21
CA PRO A 206 -24.08 22.89 -7.00
C PRO A 206 -23.22 24.13 -7.33
N ALA A 207 -23.72 25.02 -8.18
CA ALA A 207 -22.97 26.15 -8.71
C ALA A 207 -23.79 27.45 -8.77
N VAL A 208 -23.07 28.56 -8.60
CA VAL A 208 -23.56 29.92 -8.85
C VAL A 208 -22.57 30.60 -9.77
N VAL A 209 -23.06 31.17 -10.87
CA VAL A 209 -22.26 31.86 -11.88
C VAL A 209 -22.47 33.37 -11.83
N ARG A 210 -21.45 34.12 -12.25
CA ARG A 210 -21.48 35.57 -12.41
C ARG A 210 -22.14 35.92 -13.74
N THR A 211 -23.18 36.74 -13.69
CA THR A 211 -23.80 37.31 -14.90
C THR A 211 -23.87 38.83 -14.80
N PRO A 212 -24.00 39.57 -15.91
CA PRO A 212 -24.18 41.01 -15.90
C PRO A 212 -25.39 41.49 -15.06
N ASN A 213 -26.37 40.61 -14.84
CA ASN A 213 -27.60 40.89 -14.10
C ASN A 213 -27.59 40.33 -12.67
N GLY A 214 -26.40 40.05 -12.12
CA GLY A 214 -26.21 39.49 -10.78
C GLY A 214 -25.93 37.97 -10.78
N PRO A 215 -25.65 37.37 -9.62
CA PRO A 215 -25.38 35.94 -9.51
C PRO A 215 -26.62 35.10 -9.88
N LYS A 216 -26.39 34.00 -10.60
CA LYS A 216 -27.42 33.04 -11.04
C LYS A 216 -27.03 31.63 -10.64
N GLN A 217 -28.00 30.80 -10.24
CA GLN A 217 -27.80 29.36 -10.10
C GLN A 217 -27.92 28.70 -11.46
N THR A 218 -27.19 27.61 -11.67
CA THR A 218 -27.30 26.84 -12.90
C THR A 218 -28.17 25.60 -12.71
N VAL A 219 -28.99 25.31 -13.70
CA VAL A 219 -29.87 24.15 -13.78
C VAL A 219 -29.43 23.32 -14.97
N ARG A 220 -29.01 22.09 -14.71
CA ARG A 220 -28.69 21.12 -15.75
C ARG A 220 -29.96 20.53 -16.33
N VAL A 221 -30.02 20.48 -17.65
CA VAL A 221 -31.12 19.92 -18.44
C VAL A 221 -30.55 18.80 -19.30
N ASP A 222 -30.87 17.56 -18.95
CA ASP A 222 -30.52 16.36 -19.68
C ASP A 222 -31.72 15.93 -20.55
N ALA A 223 -31.66 16.19 -21.86
CA ALA A 223 -32.72 15.87 -22.81
C ALA A 223 -32.34 14.63 -23.63
N LEU A 224 -33.01 13.51 -23.36
CA LEU A 224 -32.91 12.28 -24.16
C LEU A 224 -33.96 12.28 -25.25
N HIS A 225 -33.54 12.39 -26.51
CA HIS A 225 -34.41 12.54 -27.68
C HIS A 225 -34.17 11.43 -28.70
N PHE A 226 -35.22 10.75 -29.17
CA PHE A 226 -35.13 9.68 -30.18
C PHE A 226 -35.71 10.06 -31.56
N GLY A 227 -36.08 11.34 -31.75
CA GLY A 227 -36.65 11.85 -32.99
C GLY A 227 -35.62 12.35 -34.02
N GLU A 228 -36.13 12.98 -35.07
CA GLU A 228 -35.32 13.82 -35.95
C GLU A 228 -34.81 15.06 -35.20
N ARG A 229 -33.84 15.76 -35.78
CA ARG A 229 -33.28 16.97 -35.16
C ARG A 229 -34.37 18.02 -34.93
N SER A 230 -34.59 18.37 -33.67
CA SER A 230 -35.67 19.29 -33.24
C SER A 230 -35.12 20.45 -32.42
N LEU A 231 -35.82 21.59 -32.42
CA LEU A 231 -35.48 22.74 -31.58
C LEU A 231 -36.18 22.58 -30.23
N LEU A 232 -35.41 22.54 -29.15
CA LEU A 232 -35.90 22.65 -27.78
C LEU A 232 -35.80 24.11 -27.33
N ARG A 233 -36.94 24.72 -27.03
CA ARG A 233 -37.00 26.02 -26.37
C ARG A 233 -37.28 25.83 -24.89
N MET A 234 -36.48 26.48 -24.05
CA MET A 234 -36.48 26.36 -22.61
C MET A 234 -36.79 27.72 -21.98
N GLU A 235 -37.75 27.76 -21.07
CA GLU A 235 -38.16 28.98 -20.36
C GLU A 235 -38.03 28.78 -18.85
N ALA A 236 -37.45 29.76 -18.17
CA ALA A 236 -37.41 29.91 -16.73
C ALA A 236 -37.72 31.37 -16.35
N PRO A 237 -37.94 31.73 -15.08
CA PRO A 237 -38.30 33.09 -14.70
C PRO A 237 -37.27 34.13 -15.16
N GLY A 238 -37.63 34.90 -16.19
CA GLY A 238 -36.79 35.95 -16.79
C GLY A 238 -35.72 35.44 -17.76
N VAL A 239 -35.74 34.15 -18.15
CA VAL A 239 -34.75 33.53 -19.04
C VAL A 239 -35.45 32.68 -20.09
N VAL A 240 -35.00 32.82 -21.34
CA VAL A 240 -35.40 31.98 -22.47
C VAL A 240 -34.13 31.56 -23.19
N SER A 241 -33.98 30.25 -23.43
CA SER A 241 -32.84 29.66 -24.13
C SER A 241 -33.34 28.65 -25.16
N GLU A 242 -32.57 28.45 -26.22
CA GLU A 242 -32.92 27.55 -27.33
C GLU A 242 -31.73 26.67 -27.68
N ALA A 243 -31.97 25.38 -27.89
CA ALA A 243 -30.95 24.42 -28.27
C ALA A 243 -31.49 23.40 -29.28
N LEU A 244 -30.62 22.92 -30.16
CA LEU A 244 -30.98 21.84 -31.09
C LEU A 244 -30.73 20.50 -30.39
N LEU A 245 -31.75 19.64 -30.39
CA LEU A 245 -31.64 18.26 -29.94
C LEU A 245 -31.38 17.37 -31.15
N ASP A 246 -30.23 16.72 -31.16
CA ASP A 246 -29.97 15.58 -32.05
C ASP A 246 -30.41 14.28 -31.37
N PHE A 247 -30.34 13.15 -32.10
CA PHE A 247 -30.66 11.84 -31.55
C PHE A 247 -29.69 11.48 -30.41
N GLY A 248 -30.23 11.06 -29.27
CA GLY A 248 -29.47 10.66 -28.09
C GLY A 248 -29.62 11.67 -26.93
N LEU A 249 -28.64 11.67 -26.03
CA LEU A 249 -28.61 12.58 -24.89
C LEU A 249 -27.98 13.90 -25.30
N THR A 250 -28.71 14.99 -25.11
CA THR A 250 -28.16 16.35 -25.16
C THR A 250 -28.18 16.94 -23.76
N ARG A 251 -27.05 17.43 -23.29
CA ARG A 251 -26.94 18.14 -22.01
C ARG A 251 -26.85 19.64 -22.23
N LEU A 252 -27.67 20.37 -21.50
CA LEU A 252 -27.80 21.82 -21.59
C LEU A 252 -27.77 22.43 -20.18
N GLU A 253 -27.57 23.74 -20.12
CA GLU A 253 -27.59 24.50 -18.87
C GLU A 253 -28.55 25.70 -18.99
N LEU A 254 -29.31 25.95 -17.93
CA LEU A 254 -30.18 27.10 -17.76
C LEU A 254 -29.76 27.90 -16.53
N GLU A 255 -29.57 29.20 -16.70
CA GLU A 255 -29.30 30.11 -15.58
C GLU A 255 -30.63 30.57 -14.98
N VAL A 256 -30.82 30.36 -13.68
CA VAL A 256 -32.01 30.80 -12.93
C VAL A 256 -31.60 31.77 -11.82
N PRO A 257 -32.49 32.68 -11.36
CA PRO A 257 -32.20 33.52 -10.21
C PRO A 257 -31.74 32.68 -9.01
N ALA A 258 -30.62 33.06 -8.39
CA ALA A 258 -30.14 32.37 -7.20
C ALA A 258 -31.13 32.55 -6.04
N VAL A 259 -31.40 31.48 -5.30
CA VAL A 259 -32.35 31.48 -4.17
C VAL A 259 -31.62 31.59 -2.83
N GLU A 260 -32.22 32.32 -1.87
CA GLU A 260 -31.70 32.47 -0.50
C GLU A 260 -32.35 31.49 0.49
N SER A 261 -33.44 30.84 0.08
CA SER A 261 -34.12 29.77 0.80
C SER A 261 -34.72 28.78 -0.21
N PRO A 262 -34.96 27.51 0.16
CA PRO A 262 -35.61 26.54 -0.72
C PRO A 262 -36.82 27.13 -1.47
N ALA A 263 -36.83 26.98 -2.79
CA ALA A 263 -37.88 27.54 -3.64
C ALA A 263 -38.17 26.65 -4.86
N ALA A 264 -39.43 26.70 -5.32
CA ALA A 264 -39.84 26.10 -6.58
C ALA A 264 -39.61 27.07 -7.73
N VAL A 265 -38.91 26.63 -8.76
CA VAL A 265 -38.68 27.35 -10.01
C VAL A 265 -39.51 26.70 -11.10
N ALA A 266 -40.47 27.46 -11.64
CA ALA A 266 -41.28 27.02 -12.78
C ALA A 266 -40.43 26.99 -14.05
N LEU A 267 -40.38 25.84 -14.70
CA LEU A 267 -39.69 25.60 -15.95
C LEU A 267 -40.70 25.20 -17.03
N ALA A 268 -40.52 25.71 -18.25
CA ALA A 268 -41.28 25.26 -19.41
C ALA A 268 -40.34 24.85 -20.55
N PHE A 269 -40.72 23.80 -21.26
CA PHE A 269 -40.00 23.23 -22.39
C PHE A 269 -40.96 23.16 -23.57
N GLU A 270 -40.55 23.66 -24.72
CA GLU A 270 -41.31 23.58 -25.97
C GLU A 270 -40.48 22.78 -26.97
N LEU A 271 -41.02 21.63 -27.40
CA LEU A 271 -40.41 20.71 -28.35
C LEU A 271 -41.49 20.25 -29.34
N ASP A 272 -41.25 20.41 -30.64
CA ASP A 272 -42.17 20.05 -31.72
C ASP A 272 -43.60 20.62 -31.53
N ASP A 273 -43.69 21.91 -31.19
CA ASP A 273 -44.94 22.65 -30.88
C ASP A 273 -45.73 22.12 -29.67
N VAL A 274 -45.13 21.23 -28.86
CA VAL A 274 -45.71 20.73 -27.60
C VAL A 274 -45.01 21.40 -26.42
N ARG A 275 -45.81 22.03 -25.54
CA ARG A 275 -45.34 22.66 -24.31
C ARG A 275 -45.46 21.69 -23.12
N TYR A 276 -44.36 21.53 -22.41
CA TYR A 276 -44.24 20.78 -21.17
C TYR A 276 -43.86 21.74 -20.04
N GLU A 277 -44.41 21.54 -18.85
CA GLU A 277 -44.15 22.40 -17.69
C GLU A 277 -43.81 21.52 -16.48
N THR A 278 -42.88 22.00 -15.65
CA THR A 278 -42.49 21.33 -14.40
C THR A 278 -41.99 22.35 -13.39
N ASP A 279 -42.09 22.03 -12.10
CA ASP A 279 -41.50 22.83 -11.03
C ASP A 279 -40.26 22.13 -10.50
N LEU A 280 -39.12 22.80 -10.58
CA LEU A 280 -37.86 22.34 -9.99
C LEU A 280 -37.70 22.95 -8.60
N HIS A 281 -37.59 22.11 -7.58
CA HIS A 281 -37.24 22.58 -6.24
C HIS A 281 -35.73 22.71 -6.15
N ILE A 282 -35.25 23.94 -5.91
CA ILE A 282 -33.82 24.24 -5.74
C ILE A 282 -33.55 24.80 -4.34
N GLU A 283 -32.38 24.44 -3.82
CA GLU A 283 -31.85 24.91 -2.55
C GLU A 283 -30.81 26.02 -2.78
N PRO A 284 -30.55 26.90 -1.80
CA PRO A 284 -29.40 27.79 -1.86
C PRO A 284 -28.10 26.99 -1.98
N VAL A 285 -27.21 27.39 -2.90
CA VAL A 285 -25.90 26.75 -3.04
C VAL A 285 -24.92 27.44 -2.09
N PRO A 286 -24.38 26.75 -1.06
CA PRO A 286 -23.44 27.34 -0.14
C PRO A 286 -22.10 27.66 -0.84
N PRO A 287 -21.34 28.67 -0.35
CA PRO A 287 -19.98 28.89 -0.82
C PRO A 287 -19.10 27.66 -0.58
N LEU A 288 -18.36 27.27 -1.61
CA LEU A 288 -17.43 26.15 -1.58
C LEU A 288 -16.14 26.53 -2.31
N ASP A 289 -15.00 26.42 -1.63
CA ASP A 289 -13.68 26.50 -2.23
C ASP A 289 -13.11 25.10 -2.43
N LEU A 290 -12.72 24.76 -3.65
CA LEU A 290 -12.06 23.50 -3.99
C LEU A 290 -10.58 23.74 -4.25
N TYR A 291 -9.73 23.17 -3.39
CA TYR A 291 -8.29 23.28 -3.46
C TYR A 291 -7.73 22.14 -4.32
N LEU A 292 -7.20 22.48 -5.48
CA LEU A 292 -6.59 21.54 -6.41
C LEU A 292 -5.13 21.32 -6.03
N ILE A 293 -4.83 20.15 -5.48
CA ILE A 293 -3.48 19.72 -5.13
C ILE A 293 -2.85 19.11 -6.37
N HIS A 294 -2.19 19.96 -7.15
CA HIS A 294 -1.57 19.58 -8.42
C HIS A 294 -0.27 18.81 -8.17
N HIS A 295 -0.20 17.58 -8.65
CA HIS A 295 0.91 16.67 -8.38
C HIS A 295 1.11 15.68 -9.54
N THR A 296 2.27 15.03 -9.57
CA THR A 296 2.43 13.75 -10.28
C THR A 296 2.05 12.62 -9.32
N HIS A 297 1.51 11.51 -9.84
CA HIS A 297 1.53 10.28 -9.07
C HIS A 297 2.83 9.52 -9.37
N LEU A 298 3.76 9.49 -8.43
CA LEU A 298 5.09 8.91 -8.57
C LEU A 298 5.07 7.40 -8.28
N ASP A 299 5.21 6.63 -9.36
CA ASP A 299 5.53 5.21 -9.32
C ASP A 299 6.98 5.00 -9.76
N ILE A 300 7.83 4.44 -8.89
CA ILE A 300 9.23 4.17 -9.22
C ILE A 300 9.30 2.85 -10.00
N GLY A 301 8.90 2.93 -11.26
CA GLY A 301 8.69 1.78 -12.13
C GLY A 301 7.30 1.82 -12.75
N TYR A 302 6.62 0.67 -12.75
CA TYR A 302 5.25 0.49 -13.23
C TYR A 302 5.04 0.78 -14.72
N THR A 303 4.81 2.04 -15.10
CA THR A 303 4.54 2.50 -16.48
C THR A 303 5.80 2.61 -17.32
N HIS A 304 6.93 2.93 -16.69
CA HIS A 304 8.24 3.05 -17.33
C HIS A 304 9.29 2.36 -16.45
N VAL A 305 10.46 2.03 -17.00
CA VAL A 305 11.57 1.53 -16.17
C VAL A 305 12.10 2.67 -15.29
N GLN A 306 12.64 2.34 -14.11
CA GLN A 306 12.99 3.29 -13.05
C GLN A 306 13.89 4.44 -13.54
N ASP A 307 14.91 4.15 -14.36
CA ASP A 307 15.82 5.16 -14.91
C ASP A 307 15.15 6.10 -15.94
N GLU A 308 14.06 5.66 -16.56
CA GLU A 308 13.22 6.52 -17.41
C GLU A 308 12.32 7.40 -16.56
N VAL A 309 11.68 6.85 -15.51
CA VAL A 309 10.89 7.63 -14.55
C VAL A 309 11.73 8.76 -13.97
N GLU A 310 12.96 8.48 -13.52
CA GLU A 310 13.83 9.53 -12.95
C GLU A 310 14.04 10.69 -13.93
N ARG A 311 14.34 10.37 -15.20
CA ARG A 311 14.55 11.38 -16.25
C ARG A 311 13.27 12.15 -16.60
N LEU A 312 12.12 11.49 -16.59
CA LEU A 312 10.81 12.12 -16.76
C LEU A 312 10.55 13.10 -15.61
N GLN A 313 10.74 12.68 -14.37
CA GLN A 313 10.52 13.53 -13.21
C GLN A 313 11.50 14.73 -13.17
N TRP A 314 12.74 14.57 -13.61
CA TRP A 314 13.64 15.72 -13.81
C TRP A 314 13.12 16.71 -14.86
N ALA A 315 12.54 16.23 -15.95
CA ALA A 315 11.93 17.10 -16.96
C ALA A 315 10.69 17.81 -16.40
N HIS A 316 9.88 17.13 -15.59
CA HIS A 316 8.73 17.71 -14.90
C HIS A 316 9.11 18.80 -13.91
N LEU A 317 10.19 18.62 -13.14
CA LEU A 317 10.72 19.67 -12.27
C LEU A 317 11.09 20.93 -13.08
N GLU A 318 11.76 20.77 -14.21
CA GLU A 318 12.13 21.90 -15.07
C GLU A 318 10.89 22.58 -15.68
N GLN A 319 9.92 21.80 -16.16
CA GLN A 319 8.65 22.32 -16.66
C GLN A 319 7.86 23.06 -15.59
N ALA A 320 7.82 22.53 -14.35
CA ALA A 320 7.13 23.16 -13.23
C ALA A 320 7.73 24.53 -12.89
N LEU A 321 9.05 24.71 -13.00
CA LEU A 321 9.70 26.02 -12.82
C LEU A 321 9.25 27.02 -13.88
N GLU A 322 9.21 26.62 -15.16
CA GLU A 322 8.75 27.47 -16.26
C GLU A 322 7.28 27.89 -16.11
N LEU A 323 6.43 26.96 -15.68
CA LEU A 323 5.01 27.22 -15.42
C LEU A 323 4.79 28.09 -14.19
N GLY A 324 5.59 27.89 -13.14
CA GLY A 324 5.66 28.73 -11.95
C GLY A 324 5.88 30.19 -12.30
N GLU A 325 6.96 30.48 -13.04
CA GLU A 325 7.31 31.83 -13.50
C GLU A 325 6.20 32.43 -14.39
N ALA A 326 5.66 31.65 -15.33
CA ALA A 326 4.59 32.13 -16.22
C ALA A 326 3.29 32.49 -15.47
N SER A 327 3.05 31.90 -14.30
CA SER A 327 1.84 32.12 -13.51
C SER A 327 1.88 33.36 -12.60
N GLU A 328 3.04 34.00 -12.39
CA GLU A 328 3.19 35.14 -11.45
C GLU A 328 2.28 36.35 -11.76
N THR A 329 1.72 36.42 -12.96
CA THR A 329 0.82 37.52 -13.38
C THR A 329 -0.67 37.19 -13.23
N LEU A 330 -1.00 35.95 -12.86
CA LEU A 330 -2.36 35.49 -12.62
C LEU A 330 -2.82 35.86 -11.19
N PRO A 331 -4.14 35.82 -10.91
CA PRO A 331 -4.64 35.94 -9.53
C PRO A 331 -4.03 34.89 -8.60
N ASP A 332 -3.84 35.23 -7.32
CA ASP A 332 -3.19 34.37 -6.33
C ASP A 332 -3.80 32.96 -6.28
N GLU A 333 -5.13 32.83 -6.35
CA GLU A 333 -5.83 31.54 -6.32
C GLU A 333 -5.58 30.66 -7.56
N ALA A 334 -5.04 31.23 -8.63
CA ALA A 334 -4.66 30.53 -9.86
C ALA A 334 -3.13 30.33 -9.97
N GLY A 335 -2.35 30.83 -9.01
CA GLY A 335 -0.89 30.70 -8.99
C GLY A 335 -0.45 29.24 -9.09
N PHE A 336 0.58 28.98 -9.88
CA PHE A 336 1.01 27.60 -10.12
C PHE A 336 1.75 27.04 -8.89
N VAL A 337 1.32 25.87 -8.44
CA VAL A 337 1.97 25.05 -7.42
C VAL A 337 1.97 23.61 -7.92
N TRP A 338 3.08 22.88 -7.75
CA TRP A 338 3.17 21.48 -8.15
C TRP A 338 3.94 20.64 -7.14
N HIS A 339 3.49 19.40 -6.93
CA HIS A 339 4.11 18.45 -6.02
C HIS A 339 4.74 17.28 -6.82
N PRO A 340 6.01 16.94 -6.57
CA PRO A 340 6.64 15.74 -7.12
C PRO A 340 6.13 14.45 -6.45
N GLU A 341 5.29 14.57 -5.41
CA GLU A 341 4.85 13.54 -4.46
C GLU A 341 5.97 12.94 -3.58
N GLY A 342 7.11 12.56 -4.16
CA GLY A 342 8.27 12.05 -3.43
C GLY A 342 9.55 12.80 -3.79
N VAL A 343 10.49 12.89 -2.84
CA VAL A 343 11.75 13.63 -3.05
C VAL A 343 12.86 12.82 -3.72
N TRP A 344 12.64 11.54 -4.06
CA TRP A 344 13.63 10.70 -4.74
C TRP A 344 14.26 11.36 -5.98
N ALA A 345 13.44 11.78 -6.94
CA ALA A 345 13.93 12.39 -8.17
C ALA A 345 14.54 13.79 -7.91
N MET A 346 14.08 14.52 -6.89
CA MET A 346 14.68 15.79 -6.47
C MET A 346 16.08 15.60 -5.90
N GLU A 347 16.27 14.59 -5.05
CA GLU A 347 17.57 14.26 -4.46
C GLU A 347 18.60 13.98 -5.57
N SER A 348 18.26 13.12 -6.53
CA SER A 348 19.16 12.78 -7.63
C SER A 348 19.37 13.96 -8.60
N TYR A 349 18.38 14.83 -8.78
CA TYR A 349 18.52 16.08 -9.53
C TYR A 349 19.55 17.01 -8.86
N LEU A 350 19.41 17.25 -7.56
CA LEU A 350 20.31 18.10 -6.77
C LEU A 350 21.72 17.51 -6.63
N ALA A 351 21.85 16.18 -6.67
CA ALA A 351 23.16 15.54 -6.68
C ALA A 351 23.89 15.68 -8.02
N THR A 352 23.17 15.59 -9.15
CA THR A 352 23.80 15.37 -10.47
C THR A 352 23.76 16.56 -11.43
N ARG A 353 22.83 17.51 -11.27
CA ARG A 353 22.66 18.61 -12.24
C ARG A 353 23.69 19.75 -12.07
N PRO A 354 23.91 20.60 -13.09
CA PRO A 354 24.77 21.78 -12.95
C PRO A 354 24.28 22.75 -11.86
N ALA A 355 25.20 23.50 -11.22
CA ALA A 355 24.88 24.40 -10.11
C ALA A 355 23.74 25.40 -10.41
N ALA A 356 23.68 25.95 -11.63
CA ALA A 356 22.62 26.87 -12.02
C ALA A 356 21.21 26.23 -12.00
N LYS A 357 21.09 24.97 -12.43
CA LYS A 357 19.83 24.22 -12.39
C LYS A 357 19.42 23.86 -10.96
N ARG A 358 20.40 23.54 -10.12
CA ARG A 358 20.17 23.26 -8.69
C ARG A 358 19.64 24.49 -7.96
N GLU A 359 20.26 25.65 -8.18
CA GLU A 359 19.77 26.90 -7.59
C GLU A 359 18.37 27.26 -8.11
N ALA A 360 18.07 27.03 -9.40
CA ALA A 360 16.75 27.27 -9.94
C ALA A 360 15.66 26.42 -9.26
N LEU A 361 15.95 25.14 -8.97
CA LEU A 361 15.04 24.28 -8.21
C LEU A 361 14.84 24.81 -6.77
N LEU A 362 15.93 25.14 -6.06
CA LEU A 362 15.84 25.70 -4.70
C LEU A 362 15.06 27.01 -4.65
N GLU A 363 15.25 27.88 -5.65
CA GLU A 363 14.48 29.13 -5.78
C GLU A 363 13.00 28.86 -6.09
N GLY A 364 12.69 27.90 -6.96
CA GLY A 364 11.31 27.48 -7.23
C GLY A 364 10.59 26.96 -5.97
N ILE A 365 11.32 26.27 -5.10
CA ILE A 365 10.82 25.85 -3.78
C ILE A 365 10.58 27.07 -2.88
N ARG A 366 11.51 28.04 -2.82
CA ARG A 366 11.33 29.28 -2.03
C ARG A 366 10.15 30.12 -2.50
N ARG A 367 9.86 30.10 -3.80
CA ARG A 367 8.72 30.81 -4.41
C ARG A 367 7.39 30.08 -4.26
N GLY A 368 7.40 28.83 -3.82
CA GLY A 368 6.21 28.00 -3.68
C GLY A 368 5.70 27.37 -4.98
N TRP A 369 6.45 27.45 -6.09
CA TRP A 369 6.06 26.81 -7.35
C TRP A 369 6.18 25.28 -7.29
N ILE A 370 7.16 24.80 -6.53
CA ILE A 370 7.39 23.39 -6.28
C ILE A 370 7.31 23.16 -4.79
N HIS A 371 6.32 22.37 -4.36
CA HIS A 371 6.14 22.01 -2.95
C HIS A 371 6.95 20.76 -2.61
N VAL A 372 7.49 20.70 -1.39
CA VAL A 372 8.26 19.56 -0.90
C VAL A 372 7.50 18.88 0.24
N ASP A 373 7.07 17.65 0.00
CA ASP A 373 6.45 16.78 1.00
C ASP A 373 7.48 15.85 1.66
N GLY A 374 7.13 15.34 2.84
CA GLY A 374 8.07 14.65 3.72
C GLY A 374 8.67 13.35 3.18
N PHE A 375 7.93 12.53 2.44
CA PHE A 375 8.38 11.18 2.11
C PHE A 375 9.38 11.14 0.95
N TYR A 376 10.35 10.23 1.05
CA TYR A 376 11.28 9.93 -0.04
C TYR A 376 10.57 9.31 -1.26
N ALA A 377 9.69 8.35 -0.98
CA ALA A 377 8.79 7.68 -1.92
C ALA A 377 7.61 7.07 -1.13
N ASN A 378 6.61 6.53 -1.82
CA ASN A 378 5.47 5.83 -1.19
C ASN A 378 5.87 4.41 -0.76
N LEU A 379 6.05 4.18 0.54
CA LEU A 379 6.51 2.90 1.11
C LEU A 379 5.38 2.04 1.64
N LEU A 380 5.51 0.72 1.58
CA LEU A 380 4.70 -0.19 2.40
C LEU A 380 5.13 -0.10 3.87
N THR A 381 4.53 0.82 4.62
CA THR A 381 5.02 1.26 5.95
C THR A 381 5.03 0.19 7.05
N GLY A 382 4.24 -0.87 6.95
CA GLY A 382 4.27 -2.02 7.85
C GLY A 382 5.45 -2.97 7.59
N LEU A 383 6.06 -2.90 6.40
CA LEU A 383 7.31 -3.61 6.10
C LEU A 383 8.57 -2.85 6.56
N ALA A 384 8.44 -1.57 6.91
CA ALA A 384 9.55 -0.75 7.33
C ALA A 384 9.91 -1.03 8.79
N THR A 385 11.22 -1.08 9.10
CA THR A 385 11.68 -0.94 10.48
C THR A 385 11.40 0.49 10.95
N GLY A 386 11.36 0.69 12.27
CA GLY A 386 11.26 2.05 12.82
C GLY A 386 12.29 2.99 12.19
N GLU A 387 13.57 2.64 12.20
CA GLU A 387 14.62 3.51 11.63
C GLU A 387 14.38 3.82 10.14
N ALA A 388 13.89 2.86 9.35
CA ALA A 388 13.54 3.11 7.95
C ALA A 388 12.44 4.20 7.80
N LEU A 389 11.47 4.25 8.72
CA LEU A 389 10.44 5.30 8.73
C LEU A 389 11.03 6.70 9.00
N PHE A 390 12.03 6.85 9.88
CA PHE A 390 12.73 8.15 9.96
C PHE A 390 13.54 8.39 8.69
N ARG A 391 14.28 7.40 8.19
CA ARG A 391 15.17 7.56 7.02
C ARG A 391 14.45 8.05 5.77
N THR A 392 13.18 7.70 5.56
CA THR A 392 12.40 8.24 4.42
C THR A 392 12.17 9.75 4.50
N LEU A 393 12.20 10.38 5.68
CA LEU A 393 12.02 11.83 5.82
C LEU A 393 13.33 12.63 5.71
N LYS A 394 14.48 11.96 5.83
CA LYS A 394 15.79 12.63 5.84
C LYS A 394 16.04 13.46 4.57
N PRO A 395 15.77 12.95 3.35
CA PRO A 395 16.08 13.71 2.13
C PRO A 395 15.21 14.97 2.00
N ALA A 396 13.91 14.90 2.32
CA ALA A 396 13.02 16.06 2.26
C ALA A 396 13.46 17.17 3.22
N ARG A 397 13.93 16.79 4.41
CA ARG A 397 14.51 17.72 5.37
C ARG A 397 15.78 18.39 4.87
N ALA A 398 16.65 17.66 4.19
CA ALA A 398 17.85 18.25 3.57
C ALA A 398 17.47 19.27 2.50
N VAL A 399 16.55 18.90 1.59
CA VAL A 399 16.08 19.79 0.51
C VAL A 399 15.43 21.07 1.05
N THR A 400 14.54 20.93 2.03
CA THR A 400 13.85 22.08 2.65
C THR A 400 14.80 22.98 3.43
N ALA A 401 15.80 22.40 4.12
CA ALA A 401 16.86 23.16 4.78
C ALA A 401 17.73 23.95 3.78
N ASP A 402 18.15 23.34 2.67
CA ASP A 402 18.92 24.00 1.60
C ASP A 402 18.12 25.13 0.93
N ALA A 403 16.80 24.95 0.79
CA ALA A 403 15.90 25.99 0.28
C ALA A 403 15.58 27.06 1.34
N GLY A 404 15.74 26.79 2.63
CA GLY A 404 15.38 27.71 3.72
C GLY A 404 13.87 27.81 3.97
N VAL A 405 13.13 26.73 3.69
CA VAL A 405 11.68 26.62 3.93
C VAL A 405 11.39 25.53 4.98
N PRO A 406 10.30 25.61 5.74
CA PRO A 406 9.96 24.56 6.69
C PRO A 406 9.31 23.35 5.99
N LEU A 407 9.68 22.14 6.41
CA LEU A 407 8.93 20.93 6.07
C LEU A 407 7.66 20.86 6.95
N ARG A 408 6.47 20.89 6.36
CA ARG A 408 5.17 20.98 7.09
C ARG A 408 4.18 19.88 6.77
N SER A 409 4.22 19.33 5.56
CA SER A 409 3.27 18.33 5.10
C SER A 409 3.98 17.08 4.57
N ALA A 410 3.22 15.99 4.51
CA ALA A 410 3.54 14.80 3.75
C ALA A 410 2.35 14.44 2.85
N MET A 411 2.67 13.92 1.68
CA MET A 411 1.75 13.42 0.68
C MET A 411 2.02 11.93 0.49
N PHE A 412 0.97 11.13 0.41
CA PHE A 412 1.07 9.69 0.19
C PHE A 412 -0.11 9.23 -0.66
N SER A 413 0.16 8.43 -1.70
CA SER A 413 -0.89 7.99 -2.64
C SER A 413 -0.90 6.50 -2.88
N ASP A 414 -1.98 6.07 -3.52
CA ASP A 414 -2.29 4.70 -3.96
C ASP A 414 -2.57 3.70 -2.84
N ILE A 415 -1.66 3.61 -1.86
CA ILE A 415 -1.71 2.62 -0.79
C ILE A 415 -2.77 3.02 0.27
N PRO A 416 -3.76 2.17 0.56
CA PRO A 416 -4.72 2.41 1.64
C PRO A 416 -4.17 1.87 2.98
N GLY A 417 -4.16 2.73 3.98
CA GLY A 417 -3.67 2.42 5.33
C GLY A 417 -2.16 2.60 5.51
N MET A 418 -1.75 2.80 6.76
CA MET A 418 -0.35 3.01 7.17
C MET A 418 -0.13 2.49 8.59
N SER A 419 1.12 2.16 8.94
CA SER A 419 1.47 1.75 10.30
C SER A 419 1.37 2.90 11.30
N TRP A 420 0.93 2.61 12.53
CA TRP A 420 0.68 3.63 13.57
C TRP A 420 1.94 4.43 13.94
N GLY A 421 3.11 3.81 13.82
CA GLY A 421 4.43 4.40 14.02
C GLY A 421 4.76 5.60 13.15
N VAL A 422 4.04 5.80 12.04
CA VAL A 422 4.23 6.95 11.15
C VAL A 422 3.91 8.27 11.85
N VAL A 423 2.97 8.30 12.80
CA VAL A 423 2.55 9.53 13.48
C VAL A 423 3.69 10.22 14.25
N PRO A 424 4.37 9.56 15.21
CA PRO A 424 5.50 10.20 15.90
C PRO A 424 6.65 10.52 14.93
N VAL A 425 6.85 9.71 13.89
CA VAL A 425 7.89 9.94 12.89
C VAL A 425 7.68 11.25 12.12
N LEU A 426 6.46 11.48 11.64
CA LEU A 426 6.07 12.70 10.93
C LEU A 426 6.18 13.92 11.86
N ALA A 427 5.53 13.85 13.03
CA ALA A 427 5.46 14.96 13.96
C ALA A 427 6.84 15.40 14.46
N GLN A 428 7.70 14.46 14.88
CA GLN A 428 9.06 14.77 15.35
C GLN A 428 9.97 15.25 14.22
N SER A 429 9.62 14.98 12.96
CA SER A 429 10.33 15.50 11.79
C SER A 429 9.82 16.87 11.32
N GLY A 430 8.83 17.46 12.00
CA GLY A 430 8.25 18.77 11.69
C GLY A 430 6.98 18.73 10.83
N VAL A 431 6.53 17.55 10.42
CA VAL A 431 5.32 17.38 9.60
C VAL A 431 4.08 17.39 10.48
N ARG A 432 3.16 18.31 10.20
CA ARG A 432 1.87 18.48 10.90
C ARG A 432 0.68 17.94 10.10
N TYR A 433 0.83 17.84 8.78
CA TYR A 433 -0.25 17.54 7.84
C TYR A 433 0.06 16.31 7.00
N LEU A 434 -0.90 15.39 6.88
CA LEU A 434 -0.80 14.18 6.09
C LEU A 434 -1.96 14.10 5.08
N SER A 435 -1.64 14.29 3.80
CA SER A 435 -2.59 14.16 2.67
C SER A 435 -2.52 12.76 2.08
N LEU A 436 -3.60 12.00 2.22
CA LEU A 436 -3.74 10.64 1.71
C LEU A 436 -4.64 10.62 0.48
N GLY A 437 -4.10 10.18 -0.65
CA GLY A 437 -4.84 9.97 -1.90
C GLY A 437 -4.79 8.50 -2.30
N PRO A 438 -5.50 7.59 -1.63
CA PRO A 438 -5.42 6.16 -1.94
C PRO A 438 -6.04 5.84 -3.30
N ASN A 439 -5.82 4.61 -3.78
CA ASN A 439 -6.54 4.08 -4.92
C ASN A 439 -8.06 4.08 -4.65
N ARG A 440 -8.86 4.18 -5.72
CA ARG A 440 -10.32 4.19 -5.66
C ARG A 440 -10.96 2.82 -5.82
N GLY A 441 -10.17 1.82 -6.18
CA GLY A 441 -10.59 0.43 -6.14
C GLY A 441 -9.37 -0.49 -6.14
N HIS A 442 -9.62 -1.78 -6.39
CA HIS A 442 -8.62 -2.85 -6.30
C HIS A 442 -7.94 -2.95 -4.92
N ARG A 443 -8.44 -3.89 -4.11
CA ARG A 443 -7.88 -4.26 -2.79
C ARG A 443 -7.75 -3.12 -1.78
N ILE A 444 -8.80 -2.30 -1.64
CA ILE A 444 -8.86 -1.17 -0.69
C ILE A 444 -9.77 -1.39 0.54
N GLY A 445 -10.40 -2.56 0.65
CA GLY A 445 -11.37 -2.86 1.71
C GLY A 445 -12.44 -1.78 1.89
N SER A 446 -12.68 -1.38 3.14
CA SER A 446 -13.64 -0.33 3.52
C SER A 446 -12.95 1.01 3.81
N PHE A 447 -11.69 1.20 3.38
CA PHE A 447 -10.89 2.36 3.75
C PHE A 447 -11.52 3.68 3.27
N LEU A 448 -11.90 3.77 1.99
CA LEU A 448 -12.58 4.96 1.45
C LEU A 448 -14.00 5.15 2.02
N ASP A 449 -14.76 4.07 2.20
CA ASP A 449 -16.10 4.14 2.83
C ASP A 449 -16.02 4.76 4.23
N THR A 450 -14.90 4.52 4.93
CA THR A 450 -14.65 4.97 6.29
C THR A 450 -14.07 6.38 6.36
N TRP A 451 -13.13 6.75 5.48
CA TRP A 451 -12.35 7.99 5.65
C TRP A 451 -12.47 9.02 4.53
N ALA A 452 -13.11 8.70 3.40
CA ALA A 452 -13.26 9.64 2.29
C ALA A 452 -13.89 10.96 2.74
N ASP A 453 -13.10 12.04 2.63
CA ASP A 453 -13.47 13.40 3.04
C ASP A 453 -13.94 13.48 4.50
N ARG A 454 -13.26 12.77 5.40
CA ARG A 454 -13.47 12.85 6.86
C ARG A 454 -12.13 13.11 7.57
N PRO A 455 -11.64 14.37 7.59
CA PRO A 455 -10.37 14.69 8.24
C PRO A 455 -10.39 14.39 9.74
N PHE A 456 -9.25 14.00 10.29
CA PHE A 456 -9.11 13.66 11.70
C PHE A 456 -7.71 13.96 12.22
N TRP A 457 -7.59 14.16 13.53
CA TRP A 457 -6.29 14.15 14.20
C TRP A 457 -5.88 12.71 14.46
N TRP A 458 -4.86 12.21 13.76
CA TRP A 458 -4.27 10.92 14.06
C TRP A 458 -3.28 11.08 15.20
N GLU A 459 -3.57 10.44 16.33
CA GLU A 459 -2.77 10.55 17.54
C GLU A 459 -1.78 9.39 17.65
N SER A 460 -0.55 9.68 18.07
CA SER A 460 0.50 8.68 18.26
C SER A 460 0.16 7.72 19.40
N PRO A 461 0.81 6.54 19.48
CA PRO A 461 0.66 5.62 20.60
C PRO A 461 0.86 6.26 21.98
N SER A 462 1.77 7.24 22.10
CA SER A 462 2.07 7.97 23.34
C SER A 462 1.01 9.01 23.71
N GLY A 463 0.21 9.46 22.74
CA GLY A 463 -0.67 10.61 22.89
C GLY A 463 0.04 11.97 22.94
N GLN A 464 1.37 12.02 22.77
CA GLN A 464 2.13 13.27 22.78
C GLN A 464 2.08 13.99 21.43
N GLU A 465 1.97 13.23 20.33
CA GLU A 465 1.99 13.76 18.97
C GLU A 465 0.66 13.55 18.26
N ARG A 466 0.31 14.51 17.40
CA ARG A 466 -0.82 14.39 16.48
C ARG A 466 -0.46 14.97 15.13
N VAL A 467 -0.96 14.32 14.08
CA VAL A 467 -0.89 14.80 12.71
C VAL A 467 -2.31 14.92 12.20
N LEU A 468 -2.64 16.05 11.56
CA LEU A 468 -3.94 16.20 10.91
C LEU A 468 -3.89 15.43 9.59
N THR A 469 -4.74 14.42 9.49
CA THR A 469 -4.80 13.48 8.37
C THR A 469 -6.08 13.69 7.59
N TRP A 470 -5.98 13.74 6.27
CA TRP A 470 -7.13 13.83 5.36
C TRP A 470 -7.00 12.78 4.25
N VAL A 471 -7.95 11.84 4.21
CA VAL A 471 -8.15 10.93 3.07
C VAL A 471 -9.06 11.60 2.05
N HIS A 472 -8.52 11.98 0.90
CA HIS A 472 -9.28 12.66 -0.15
C HIS A 472 -10.23 11.67 -0.83
N GLY A 473 -11.54 11.94 -0.82
CA GLY A 473 -12.56 10.99 -1.29
C GLY A 473 -12.52 10.71 -2.79
N GLY A 474 -11.89 11.59 -3.56
CA GLY A 474 -11.56 11.37 -4.96
C GLY A 474 -10.37 10.43 -5.21
N GLY A 475 -9.71 9.95 -4.17
CA GLY A 475 -8.38 9.33 -4.28
C GLY A 475 -7.40 10.27 -4.98
N TYR A 476 -6.37 9.71 -5.61
CA TYR A 476 -5.43 10.49 -6.43
C TYR A 476 -5.87 10.62 -7.91
N SER A 477 -6.84 9.83 -8.37
CA SER A 477 -6.97 9.51 -9.80
C SER A 477 -8.15 10.14 -10.56
N ILE A 478 -8.84 11.18 -10.03
CA ILE A 478 -10.04 11.78 -10.68
C ILE A 478 -9.77 12.12 -12.15
N PHE A 479 -8.65 12.78 -12.42
CA PHE A 479 -8.26 13.28 -13.74
C PHE A 479 -7.25 12.37 -14.47
N HIS A 480 -6.90 11.25 -13.87
CA HIS A 480 -5.97 10.24 -14.39
C HIS A 480 -6.57 9.42 -15.54
N THR A 481 -5.74 8.95 -16.48
CA THR A 481 -6.15 8.24 -17.70
C THR A 481 -5.91 6.72 -17.67
N GLY A 482 -5.59 6.15 -16.49
CA GLY A 482 -5.06 4.79 -16.40
C GLY A 482 -3.70 4.73 -17.10
N LEU A 483 -3.40 3.65 -17.79
CA LEU A 483 -2.15 3.47 -18.54
C LEU A 483 -2.04 4.34 -19.81
N GLY A 484 -3.00 5.22 -20.07
CA GLY A 484 -3.03 6.10 -21.24
C GLY A 484 -2.11 7.30 -21.09
N TYR A 485 -0.81 7.09 -20.87
CA TYR A 485 0.15 8.17 -20.58
C TYR A 485 0.30 9.19 -21.73
N GLU A 486 -0.02 8.79 -22.96
CA GLU A 486 -0.04 9.65 -24.16
C GLU A 486 -1.26 10.60 -24.20
N HIS A 487 -2.30 10.30 -23.41
CA HIS A 487 -3.61 10.94 -23.46
C HIS A 487 -3.72 12.12 -22.49
N LEU A 488 -3.14 13.26 -22.85
CA LEU A 488 -3.14 14.48 -22.02
C LEU A 488 -4.35 15.39 -22.27
N GLU A 489 -5.37 14.93 -22.99
CA GLU A 489 -6.61 15.64 -23.25
C GLU A 489 -7.56 15.65 -22.05
N LYS A 490 -7.47 14.68 -21.15
CA LYS A 490 -8.24 14.65 -19.91
C LYS A 490 -7.60 15.63 -18.91
N ARG A 491 -8.29 16.75 -18.68
CA ARG A 491 -7.86 17.85 -17.80
C ARG A 491 -9.00 18.27 -16.89
N LEU A 492 -8.79 19.37 -16.16
CA LEU A 492 -9.82 20.02 -15.37
C LEU A 492 -11.12 20.17 -16.18
N ASP A 493 -12.16 19.53 -15.69
CA ASP A 493 -13.46 19.37 -16.36
C ASP A 493 -14.57 19.80 -15.40
N GLU A 494 -15.50 20.61 -15.92
CA GLU A 494 -16.58 21.19 -15.13
C GLU A 494 -17.53 20.12 -14.59
N GLU A 495 -17.86 19.10 -15.37
CA GLU A 495 -18.77 18.06 -14.91
C GLU A 495 -18.14 17.26 -13.75
N LEU A 496 -16.86 16.92 -13.83
CA LEU A 496 -16.17 16.22 -12.75
C LEU A 496 -16.10 17.05 -11.46
N ILE A 497 -15.85 18.35 -11.58
CA ILE A 497 -15.83 19.27 -10.43
C ILE A 497 -17.22 19.38 -9.80
N LEU A 498 -18.27 19.60 -10.59
CA LEU A 498 -19.64 19.70 -10.09
C LEU A 498 -20.13 18.38 -9.51
N ALA A 499 -19.76 17.23 -10.08
CA ALA A 499 -20.08 15.92 -9.53
C ALA A 499 -19.40 15.66 -8.18
N TYR A 500 -18.17 16.13 -7.99
CA TYR A 500 -17.51 16.08 -6.68
C TYR A 500 -18.18 17.02 -5.67
N ALA A 501 -18.56 18.23 -6.07
CA ALA A 501 -19.33 19.14 -5.22
C ALA A 501 -20.69 18.56 -4.80
N ASP A 502 -21.40 17.89 -5.72
CA ASP A 502 -22.62 17.14 -5.40
C ASP A 502 -22.35 16.01 -4.40
N THR A 503 -21.23 15.30 -4.54
CA THR A 503 -20.83 14.23 -3.60
C THR A 503 -20.60 14.79 -2.19
N LEU A 504 -19.91 15.93 -2.08
CA LEU A 504 -19.72 16.62 -0.80
C LEU A 504 -21.06 17.07 -0.20
N ALA A 505 -21.94 17.67 -1.01
CA ALA A 505 -23.25 18.12 -0.57
C ALA A 505 -24.13 16.95 -0.08
N ALA A 506 -24.15 15.83 -0.82
CA ALA A 506 -24.90 14.63 -0.46
C ALA A 506 -24.40 13.99 0.85
N ARG A 507 -23.10 14.14 1.16
CA ARG A 507 -22.50 13.72 2.44
C ARG A 507 -22.71 14.73 3.57
N GLY A 508 -23.32 15.88 3.29
CA GLY A 508 -23.53 16.95 4.26
C GLY A 508 -22.23 17.65 4.69
N TRP A 509 -21.25 17.77 3.78
CA TRP A 509 -19.96 18.41 4.05
C TRP A 509 -20.13 19.88 4.49
N PRO A 510 -19.78 20.25 5.73
CA PRO A 510 -20.18 21.54 6.30
C PRO A 510 -19.11 22.64 6.21
N HIS A 511 -17.89 22.33 5.75
CA HIS A 511 -16.73 23.19 5.99
C HIS A 511 -16.50 24.28 4.92
N GLY A 512 -17.21 24.23 3.79
CA GLY A 512 -17.08 25.21 2.70
C GLY A 512 -15.69 25.24 2.02
N ILE A 513 -14.81 24.30 2.36
CA ILE A 513 -13.50 24.07 1.75
C ILE A 513 -13.32 22.56 1.57
N ALA A 514 -12.78 22.10 0.44
CA ALA A 514 -12.39 20.70 0.24
C ALA A 514 -11.15 20.58 -0.64
N GLY A 515 -10.33 19.55 -0.39
CA GLY A 515 -9.14 19.27 -1.21
C GLY A 515 -9.41 18.21 -2.28
N VAL A 516 -8.98 18.48 -3.51
CA VAL A 516 -9.04 17.57 -4.65
C VAL A 516 -7.62 17.27 -5.11
N ARG A 517 -7.23 15.99 -5.13
CA ARG A 517 -5.97 15.57 -5.74
C ARG A 517 -6.08 15.68 -7.25
N TYR A 518 -5.18 16.46 -7.85
CA TYR A 518 -5.20 16.78 -9.28
C TYR A 518 -3.90 16.31 -9.94
N ASN A 519 -3.99 15.33 -10.82
CA ASN A 519 -2.92 14.89 -11.70
C ASN A 519 -3.49 14.59 -13.09
N ILE A 520 -2.70 14.75 -14.15
CA ILE A 520 -3.13 14.48 -15.53
C ILE A 520 -2.27 13.39 -16.17
N GLY A 521 -2.81 12.74 -17.19
CA GLY A 521 -2.16 11.59 -17.81
C GLY A 521 -2.23 10.34 -16.92
N SER A 522 -1.21 9.49 -17.04
CA SER A 522 -1.05 8.25 -16.27
C SER A 522 -0.20 8.48 -15.02
N ASP A 523 0.15 7.40 -14.31
CA ASP A 523 1.22 7.40 -13.31
C ASP A 523 2.51 7.90 -13.96
N ASN A 524 3.24 8.71 -13.19
CA ASN A 524 4.35 9.55 -13.63
C ASN A 524 3.94 10.66 -14.62
N GLY A 525 2.69 11.13 -14.55
CA GLY A 525 2.16 12.20 -15.40
C GLY A 525 2.83 13.58 -15.19
N PRO A 526 2.80 14.45 -16.22
CA PRO A 526 3.48 15.74 -16.20
C PRO A 526 2.69 16.83 -15.47
N PRO A 527 3.33 17.97 -15.16
CA PRO A 527 2.63 19.19 -14.80
C PRO A 527 1.66 19.66 -15.91
N ASP A 528 0.44 20.00 -15.52
CA ASP A 528 -0.57 20.60 -16.41
C ASP A 528 -0.25 22.07 -16.70
N SER A 529 0.20 22.35 -17.92
CA SER A 529 0.51 23.70 -18.41
C SER A 529 -0.71 24.62 -18.58
N THR A 530 -1.92 24.10 -18.52
CA THR A 530 -3.16 24.86 -18.71
C THR A 530 -3.89 25.15 -17.40
N LEU A 531 -3.58 24.43 -16.32
CA LEU A 531 -4.35 24.44 -15.08
C LEU A 531 -4.57 25.86 -14.53
N SER A 532 -3.51 26.63 -14.33
CA SER A 532 -3.58 27.98 -13.77
C SER A 532 -4.49 28.91 -14.59
N ALA A 533 -4.34 28.90 -15.92
CA ALA A 533 -5.17 29.72 -16.80
C ALA A 533 -6.65 29.28 -16.77
N THR A 534 -6.89 27.97 -16.74
CA THR A 534 -8.25 27.40 -16.64
C THR A 534 -8.90 27.75 -15.29
N VAL A 535 -8.15 27.72 -14.18
CA VAL A 535 -8.64 28.13 -12.85
C VAL A 535 -8.96 29.62 -12.81
N ALA A 536 -8.12 30.48 -13.40
CA ALA A 536 -8.42 31.91 -13.51
C ALA A 536 -9.73 32.15 -14.29
N ALA A 537 -9.88 31.51 -15.46
CA ALA A 537 -11.09 31.62 -16.27
C ALA A 537 -12.33 31.03 -15.56
N TRP A 538 -12.16 29.93 -14.81
CA TRP A 538 -13.22 29.35 -14.00
C TRP A 538 -13.74 30.37 -12.98
N ASN A 539 -12.85 31.00 -12.22
CA ASN A 539 -13.21 31.93 -11.14
C ASN A 539 -13.77 33.27 -11.64
N GLU A 540 -13.47 33.65 -12.88
CA GLU A 540 -14.15 34.76 -13.57
C GLU A 540 -15.63 34.43 -13.84
N ARG A 541 -15.96 33.17 -14.17
CA ARG A 541 -17.33 32.70 -14.42
C ARG A 541 -18.07 32.33 -13.13
N HIS A 542 -17.42 31.63 -12.20
CA HIS A 542 -18.08 31.03 -11.04
C HIS A 542 -17.93 31.89 -9.79
N VAL A 543 -19.04 32.03 -9.05
CA VAL A 543 -19.04 32.51 -7.66
C VAL A 543 -18.78 31.35 -6.71
N THR A 544 -19.40 30.18 -6.97
CA THR A 544 -19.15 28.92 -6.26
C THR A 544 -19.44 27.75 -7.22
N PRO A 545 -18.71 26.62 -7.16
CA PRO A 545 -17.47 26.48 -6.39
C PRO A 545 -16.37 27.37 -6.97
N ARG A 546 -15.53 27.94 -6.10
CA ARG A 546 -14.31 28.63 -6.50
C ARG A 546 -13.17 27.62 -6.48
N LEU A 547 -12.27 27.69 -7.44
CA LEU A 547 -11.10 26.81 -7.51
C LEU A 547 -9.85 27.53 -7.00
N VAL A 548 -8.99 26.81 -6.30
CA VAL A 548 -7.71 27.32 -5.78
C VAL A 548 -6.62 26.31 -6.10
N VAL A 549 -5.58 26.69 -6.84
CA VAL A 549 -4.36 25.85 -6.95
C VAL A 549 -3.52 26.12 -5.70
N ALA A 550 -3.16 25.06 -4.97
CA ALA A 550 -2.52 25.23 -3.66
C ALA A 550 -1.60 24.06 -3.32
N SER A 551 -0.70 24.31 -2.36
CA SER A 551 0.05 23.27 -1.66
C SER A 551 -0.82 22.48 -0.68
N VAL A 552 -0.38 21.27 -0.32
CA VAL A 552 -0.98 20.53 0.80
C VAL A 552 -0.96 21.36 2.08
N THR A 553 0.14 22.09 2.34
CA THR A 553 0.27 22.91 3.55
C THR A 553 -0.77 24.01 3.60
N GLU A 554 -0.99 24.76 2.51
CA GLU A 554 -1.98 25.85 2.45
C GLU A 554 -3.41 25.35 2.65
N LEU A 555 -3.80 24.25 2.00
CA LEU A 555 -5.12 23.63 2.21
C LEU A 555 -5.33 23.27 3.68
N PHE A 556 -4.35 22.59 4.29
CA PHE A 556 -4.51 22.09 5.65
C PHE A 556 -4.46 23.20 6.69
N GLU A 557 -3.63 24.23 6.51
CA GLU A 557 -3.62 25.40 7.41
C GLU A 557 -4.95 26.14 7.38
N GLU A 558 -5.52 26.35 6.19
CA GLU A 558 -6.84 26.99 6.05
C GLU A 558 -7.95 26.11 6.65
N PHE A 559 -7.90 24.80 6.43
CA PHE A 559 -8.87 23.87 7.01
C PHE A 559 -8.76 23.79 8.54
N GLU A 560 -7.54 23.67 9.07
CA GLU A 560 -7.29 23.62 10.51
C GLU A 560 -7.80 24.90 11.18
N ALA A 561 -7.56 26.07 10.58
CA ALA A 561 -8.04 27.36 11.10
C ALA A 561 -9.58 27.43 11.20
N ARG A 562 -10.30 26.76 10.30
CA ARG A 562 -11.77 26.75 10.26
C ARG A 562 -12.40 25.68 11.15
N ALA A 563 -11.84 24.47 11.16
CA ALA A 563 -12.49 23.28 11.71
C ALA A 563 -11.59 22.41 12.60
N GLY A 564 -10.30 22.72 12.73
CA GLY A 564 -9.31 21.85 13.38
C GLY A 564 -9.65 21.47 14.83
N SER A 565 -10.32 22.34 15.57
CA SER A 565 -10.74 22.07 16.96
C SER A 565 -11.96 21.15 17.08
N GLU A 566 -12.70 20.92 16.00
CA GLU A 566 -13.93 20.12 15.97
C GLU A 566 -13.69 18.70 15.45
N LEU A 567 -12.49 18.42 14.93
CA LEU A 567 -12.17 17.14 14.32
C LEU A 567 -12.07 16.01 15.36
N PRO A 568 -12.49 14.79 15.00
CA PRO A 568 -12.28 13.63 15.84
C PRO A 568 -10.79 13.34 16.00
N VAL A 569 -10.42 12.83 17.17
CA VAL A 569 -9.11 12.23 17.41
C VAL A 569 -9.23 10.73 17.19
N VAL A 570 -8.39 10.19 16.32
CA VAL A 570 -8.35 8.76 15.99
C VAL A 570 -7.07 8.18 16.58
N ARG A 571 -7.22 7.04 17.24
CA ARG A 571 -6.13 6.21 17.76
C ARG A 571 -6.18 4.85 17.09
N GLY A 572 -5.02 4.24 16.94
CA GLY A 572 -4.87 2.89 16.40
C GLY A 572 -4.22 2.84 15.03
N ASP A 573 -3.79 1.63 14.69
CA ASP A 573 -3.11 1.29 13.45
C ASP A 573 -4.10 1.24 12.27
N LEU A 574 -3.73 1.85 11.13
CA LEU A 574 -4.56 1.87 9.92
C LEU A 574 -4.33 0.65 9.01
N THR A 575 -3.56 -0.34 9.48
CA THR A 575 -3.22 -1.65 8.89
C THR A 575 -3.36 -1.72 7.37
N GLY A 576 -2.24 -1.58 6.67
CA GLY A 576 -2.21 -1.46 5.21
C GLY A 576 -2.80 -2.66 4.46
N TYR A 577 -3.50 -2.40 3.35
CA TYR A 577 -4.11 -3.48 2.55
C TYR A 577 -3.19 -4.11 1.52
N TRP A 578 -2.07 -3.46 1.16
CA TRP A 578 -1.26 -3.88 0.02
C TRP A 578 0.02 -4.63 0.40
N GLU A 579 0.27 -4.79 1.70
CA GLU A 579 1.54 -5.28 2.20
C GLU A 579 1.72 -6.81 2.04
N ASP A 580 0.64 -7.57 1.82
CA ASP A 580 0.70 -9.00 1.48
C ASP A 580 1.37 -9.25 0.13
N GLY A 581 1.33 -8.28 -0.79
CA GLY A 581 1.98 -8.39 -2.09
C GLY A 581 3.50 -8.62 -1.98
N ALA A 582 4.16 -8.12 -0.92
CA ALA A 582 5.59 -8.32 -0.71
C ALA A 582 5.98 -9.80 -0.50
N ALA A 583 5.01 -10.66 -0.19
CA ALA A 583 5.23 -12.11 -0.12
C ALA A 583 5.36 -12.76 -1.51
N SER A 584 5.14 -12.02 -2.61
CA SER A 584 5.46 -12.44 -3.99
C SER A 584 6.96 -12.47 -4.31
N SER A 585 7.78 -11.92 -3.42
CA SER A 585 9.24 -11.94 -3.48
C SER A 585 9.84 -12.22 -2.11
N ALA A 586 9.46 -13.34 -1.49
CA ALA A 586 9.75 -13.60 -0.08
C ALA A 586 11.26 -13.56 0.23
N ARG A 587 12.10 -14.07 -0.68
CA ARG A 587 13.56 -14.04 -0.55
C ARG A 587 14.11 -12.63 -0.49
N GLU A 588 13.74 -11.79 -1.46
CA GLU A 588 14.21 -10.40 -1.56
C GLU A 588 13.68 -9.54 -0.41
N THR A 589 12.43 -9.78 0.02
CA THR A 589 11.83 -9.13 1.19
C THR A 589 12.62 -9.42 2.46
N ALA A 590 13.01 -10.68 2.69
CA ALA A 590 13.88 -11.05 3.81
C ALA A 590 15.27 -10.38 3.70
N MET A 591 15.84 -10.30 2.49
CA MET A 591 17.14 -9.65 2.25
C MET A 591 17.12 -8.16 2.64
N ALA A 592 16.14 -7.40 2.16
CA ALA A 592 16.03 -5.96 2.45
C ALA A 592 15.81 -5.69 3.95
N ARG A 593 14.94 -6.47 4.60
CA ARG A 593 14.65 -6.30 6.03
C ARG A 593 15.82 -6.70 6.93
N ARG A 594 16.54 -7.78 6.61
CA ARG A 594 17.81 -8.13 7.29
C ARG A 594 18.88 -7.05 7.10
N ALA A 595 18.97 -6.45 5.91
CA ALA A 595 19.90 -5.36 5.65
C ALA A 595 19.59 -4.13 6.51
N ALA A 596 18.31 -3.78 6.68
CA ALA A 596 17.88 -2.69 7.56
C ALA A 596 18.33 -2.90 9.01
N GLU A 597 18.10 -4.08 9.58
CA GLU A 597 18.57 -4.43 10.94
C GLU A 597 20.10 -4.41 11.04
N SER A 598 20.79 -4.92 10.02
CA SER A 598 22.25 -4.90 9.93
C SER A 598 22.81 -3.47 9.91
N LEU A 599 22.17 -2.52 9.24
CA LEU A 599 22.58 -1.12 9.20
C LEU A 599 22.46 -0.46 10.59
N VAL A 600 21.33 -0.65 11.29
CA VAL A 600 21.15 -0.14 12.66
C VAL A 600 22.23 -0.70 13.60
N GLN A 601 22.46 -2.01 13.56
CA GLN A 601 23.50 -2.66 14.36
C GLN A 601 24.91 -2.15 13.98
N THR A 602 25.16 -1.89 12.70
CA THR A 602 26.45 -1.40 12.19
C THR A 602 26.79 -0.01 12.69
N GLU A 603 25.81 0.90 12.75
CA GLU A 603 25.99 2.25 13.31
C GLU A 603 26.34 2.20 14.80
N ALA A 604 25.69 1.32 15.57
CA ALA A 604 26.00 1.10 16.99
C ALA A 604 27.42 0.53 17.17
N ILE A 605 27.81 -0.47 16.36
CA ILE A 605 29.17 -1.03 16.39
C ILE A 605 30.20 0.04 16.03
N ALA A 606 29.94 0.88 15.04
CA ALA A 606 30.84 1.98 14.68
C ALA A 606 31.01 2.98 15.83
N ALA A 607 29.93 3.31 16.56
CA ALA A 607 30.02 4.13 17.77
C ALA A 607 30.87 3.46 18.88
N MET A 608 30.81 2.13 19.02
CA MET A 608 31.61 1.38 19.98
C MET A 608 33.09 1.27 19.59
N THR A 609 33.38 1.08 18.29
CA THR A 609 34.74 0.86 17.79
C THR A 609 35.47 2.16 17.43
N GLY A 610 34.74 3.28 17.34
CA GLY A 610 35.25 4.54 16.81
C GLY A 610 35.50 4.50 15.31
N ALA A 611 34.95 3.51 14.60
CA ALA A 611 35.09 3.38 13.16
C ALA A 611 34.30 4.49 12.45
N ALA A 612 34.94 5.20 11.54
CA ALA A 612 34.26 6.18 10.69
C ALA A 612 33.47 5.44 9.59
N LEU A 613 32.15 5.65 9.56
CA LEU A 613 31.31 5.24 8.44
C LEU A 613 31.10 6.45 7.51
N PRO A 614 31.35 6.33 6.19
CA PRO A 614 31.11 7.44 5.26
C PRO A 614 29.61 7.76 5.21
N PRO A 615 29.16 8.99 5.53
CA PRO A 615 27.74 9.33 5.53
C PRO A 615 27.04 9.03 4.21
N ASP A 616 27.67 9.38 3.08
CA ASP A 616 27.13 9.13 1.74
C ASP A 616 26.93 7.63 1.45
N ALA A 617 27.82 6.77 1.95
CA ALA A 617 27.72 5.32 1.76
C ALA A 617 26.62 4.72 2.65
N LEU A 618 26.45 5.25 3.86
CA LEU A 618 25.36 4.86 4.75
C LEU A 618 23.99 5.29 4.19
N ASP A 619 23.90 6.52 3.69
CA ASP A 619 22.68 7.03 3.06
C ASP A 619 22.36 6.29 1.76
N ALA A 620 23.37 5.91 0.98
CA ALA A 620 23.19 5.02 -0.17
C ALA A 620 22.64 3.64 0.24
N ALA A 621 23.17 3.02 1.30
CA ALA A 621 22.68 1.72 1.75
C ALA A 621 21.23 1.77 2.25
N TRP A 622 20.87 2.83 3.00
CA TRP A 622 19.49 3.06 3.41
C TRP A 622 18.57 3.34 2.22
N ARG A 623 19.05 4.08 1.20
CA ARG A 623 18.31 4.33 -0.04
C ARG A 623 17.88 3.04 -0.72
N GLU A 624 18.76 2.04 -0.81
CA GLU A 624 18.43 0.73 -1.39
C GLU A 624 17.30 0.03 -0.62
N VAL A 625 17.33 0.09 0.72
CA VAL A 625 16.24 -0.44 1.56
C VAL A 625 14.93 0.28 1.26
N LEU A 626 14.94 1.62 1.21
CA LEU A 626 13.74 2.42 0.96
C LEU A 626 13.16 2.16 -0.44
N LEU A 627 14.00 2.07 -1.48
CA LEU A 627 13.57 1.78 -2.86
C LEU A 627 13.02 0.35 -3.03
N PHE A 628 13.51 -0.61 -2.25
CA PHE A 628 12.89 -1.93 -2.22
C PHE A 628 11.52 -1.91 -1.54
N LEU A 629 11.37 -1.16 -0.44
CA LEU A 629 10.11 -1.06 0.32
C LEU A 629 9.06 -0.14 -0.30
N GLU A 630 9.45 0.66 -1.29
CA GLU A 630 8.57 1.46 -2.13
C GLU A 630 7.51 0.55 -2.81
N HIS A 631 6.26 1.02 -2.93
CA HIS A 631 5.11 0.17 -3.26
C HIS A 631 5.01 -0.30 -4.70
N THR A 632 5.68 0.38 -5.64
CA THR A 632 5.75 -0.09 -7.02
C THR A 632 6.64 -1.34 -7.09
N TRP A 633 6.01 -2.51 -6.99
CA TRP A 633 6.75 -3.77 -6.88
C TRP A 633 7.28 -4.30 -8.23
N GLY A 634 6.64 -3.91 -9.33
CA GLY A 634 6.90 -4.40 -10.69
C GLY A 634 6.13 -3.61 -11.75
N SER A 635 6.05 -4.12 -12.98
CA SER A 635 5.34 -3.48 -14.09
C SER A 635 3.82 -3.65 -13.99
N TRP A 636 3.07 -2.75 -14.62
CA TRP A 636 1.61 -2.83 -14.71
C TRP A 636 1.09 -4.13 -15.32
N ASN A 637 1.89 -4.80 -16.17
CA ASN A 637 1.58 -6.08 -16.80
C ASN A 637 2.31 -7.27 -16.17
N SER A 638 2.77 -7.16 -14.92
CA SER A 638 3.58 -8.21 -14.27
C SER A 638 2.89 -9.57 -14.24
N VAL A 639 1.57 -9.59 -14.07
CA VAL A 639 0.77 -10.82 -14.01
C VAL A 639 0.25 -11.26 -15.38
N SER A 640 -0.16 -10.33 -16.24
CA SER A 640 -0.70 -10.65 -17.56
C SER A 640 0.37 -11.06 -18.57
N GLU A 641 1.58 -10.50 -18.45
CA GLU A 641 2.73 -10.73 -19.32
C GLU A 641 4.03 -10.88 -18.49
N PRO A 642 4.13 -11.94 -17.67
CA PRO A 642 5.23 -12.11 -16.71
C PRO A 642 6.61 -12.26 -17.36
N GLU A 643 6.65 -12.70 -18.62
CA GLU A 643 7.88 -12.96 -19.37
C GLU A 643 8.22 -11.85 -20.39
N ALA A 644 7.46 -10.75 -20.41
CA ALA A 644 7.80 -9.60 -21.25
C ALA A 644 9.12 -8.97 -20.79
N GLU A 645 9.95 -8.50 -21.74
CA GLU A 645 11.23 -7.83 -21.45
C GLU A 645 11.05 -6.64 -20.49
N PHE A 646 9.96 -5.89 -20.67
CA PHE A 646 9.58 -4.80 -19.77
C PHE A 646 9.34 -5.27 -18.33
N THR A 647 8.54 -6.34 -18.15
CA THR A 647 8.27 -6.94 -16.83
C THR A 647 9.55 -7.46 -16.18
N ILE A 648 10.36 -8.20 -16.94
CA ILE A 648 11.60 -8.80 -16.44
C ILE A 648 12.57 -7.70 -16.00
N SER A 649 12.78 -6.67 -16.82
CA SER A 649 13.72 -5.58 -16.49
C SER A 649 13.30 -4.78 -15.26
N GLN A 650 12.00 -4.52 -15.08
CA GLN A 650 11.46 -3.87 -13.87
C GLN A 650 11.73 -4.71 -12.62
N TRP A 651 11.49 -6.02 -12.70
CA TRP A 651 11.76 -6.93 -11.59
C TRP A 651 13.26 -7.05 -11.30
N GLU A 652 14.11 -7.13 -12.33
CA GLU A 652 15.57 -7.15 -12.15
C GLU A 652 16.06 -5.92 -11.38
N ARG A 653 15.50 -4.74 -11.69
CA ARG A 653 15.82 -3.50 -10.98
C ARG A 653 15.32 -3.52 -9.53
N LYS A 654 14.10 -3.97 -9.27
CA LYS A 654 13.57 -4.12 -7.90
C LYS A 654 14.42 -5.09 -7.06
N ARG A 655 14.77 -6.25 -7.64
CA ARG A 655 15.66 -7.24 -7.00
C ARG A 655 17.03 -6.66 -6.69
N GLU A 656 17.59 -5.86 -7.61
CA GLU A 656 18.90 -5.22 -7.43
C GLU A 656 18.94 -4.36 -6.16
N PHE A 657 17.87 -3.64 -5.80
CA PHE A 657 17.82 -2.88 -4.56
C PHE A 657 18.02 -3.76 -3.31
N ALA A 658 17.37 -4.92 -3.23
CA ALA A 658 17.57 -5.86 -2.12
C ALA A 658 18.98 -6.45 -2.10
N GLU A 659 19.51 -6.84 -3.26
CA GLU A 659 20.88 -7.38 -3.41
C GLU A 659 21.96 -6.33 -3.07
N SER A 660 21.73 -5.08 -3.48
CA SER A 660 22.57 -3.91 -3.21
C SER A 660 22.54 -3.55 -1.72
N ALA A 661 21.36 -3.53 -1.08
CA ALA A 661 21.23 -3.31 0.36
C ALA A 661 22.04 -4.32 1.19
N VAL A 662 21.98 -5.61 0.83
CA VAL A 662 22.78 -6.67 1.46
C VAL A 662 24.28 -6.42 1.26
N THR A 663 24.70 -6.13 0.03
CA THR A 663 26.12 -5.92 -0.30
C THR A 663 26.70 -4.69 0.40
N GLN A 664 25.98 -3.57 0.37
CA GLN A 664 26.41 -2.31 0.99
C GLN A 664 26.41 -2.39 2.51
N SER A 665 25.37 -2.97 3.12
CA SER A 665 25.32 -3.18 4.57
C SER A 665 26.44 -4.10 5.07
N ALA A 666 26.75 -5.18 4.35
CA ALA A 666 27.88 -6.06 4.68
C ALA A 666 29.23 -5.33 4.62
N ARG A 667 29.43 -4.48 3.61
CA ARG A 667 30.65 -3.66 3.46
C ARG A 667 30.80 -2.67 4.61
N LEU A 668 29.73 -1.95 4.96
CA LEU A 668 29.73 -1.00 6.09
C LEU A 668 29.98 -1.73 7.42
N ARG A 669 29.38 -2.91 7.59
CA ARG A 669 29.62 -3.75 8.77
C ARG A 669 31.07 -4.20 8.88
N ALA A 670 31.69 -4.66 7.79
CA ALA A 670 33.11 -5.01 7.76
C ALA A 670 34.00 -3.80 8.15
N GLN A 671 33.66 -2.61 7.64
CA GLN A 671 34.35 -1.37 8.00
C GLN A 671 34.17 -1.00 9.48
N ALA A 672 32.95 -1.11 10.03
CA ALA A 672 32.68 -0.88 11.46
C ALA A 672 33.45 -1.85 12.36
N LEU A 673 33.65 -3.09 11.91
CA LEU A 673 34.45 -4.12 12.60
C LEU A 673 35.96 -3.95 12.40
N GLY A 674 36.41 -3.09 11.47
CA GLY A 674 37.82 -2.91 11.15
C GLY A 674 38.44 -4.08 10.38
N VAL A 675 37.63 -4.84 9.63
CA VAL A 675 38.06 -5.96 8.78
C VAL A 675 38.08 -5.50 7.32
N GLY A 676 39.10 -5.91 6.56
CA GLY A 676 39.19 -5.59 5.13
C GLY A 676 38.00 -6.16 4.32
N PRO A 677 37.69 -5.62 3.13
CA PRO A 677 36.53 -6.02 2.32
C PRO A 677 36.55 -7.48 1.83
N SER A 678 37.68 -8.19 1.95
CA SER A 678 37.82 -9.62 1.65
C SER A 678 37.53 -10.54 2.85
N GLY A 679 37.23 -10.00 4.04
CA GLY A 679 37.02 -10.80 5.26
C GLY A 679 38.30 -11.46 5.81
N GLU A 680 39.44 -11.29 5.14
CA GLU A 680 40.71 -11.81 5.62
C GLU A 680 41.25 -10.90 6.73
N ALA A 681 41.35 -11.46 7.94
CA ALA A 681 42.25 -10.91 8.95
C ALA A 681 43.66 -10.82 8.33
N ASP A 682 44.38 -9.75 8.68
CA ASP A 682 45.81 -9.58 8.39
C ASP A 682 46.50 -10.94 8.54
N GLY A 683 47.16 -11.45 7.49
CA GLY A 683 47.51 -12.87 7.27
C GLY A 683 48.45 -13.54 8.30
N GLY A 684 48.56 -12.99 9.50
CA GLY A 684 49.15 -13.59 10.68
C GLY A 684 48.26 -14.67 11.34
N PRO A 685 48.77 -15.32 12.39
CA PRO A 685 48.00 -16.30 13.17
C PRO A 685 46.82 -15.62 13.89
N LEU A 686 45.63 -16.23 13.81
CA LEU A 686 44.47 -15.81 14.60
C LEU A 686 44.83 -15.88 16.09
N ALA A 687 44.82 -14.74 16.76
CA ALA A 687 45.23 -14.64 18.16
C ALA A 687 44.01 -14.66 19.11
N ALA A 688 42.92 -13.98 18.74
CA ALA A 688 41.77 -13.79 19.60
C ALA A 688 40.47 -13.52 18.82
N ILE A 689 39.36 -13.54 19.54
CA ILE A 689 38.03 -13.17 19.07
C ILE A 689 37.43 -12.18 20.07
N ASP A 690 36.84 -11.10 19.56
CA ASP A 690 35.91 -10.27 20.34
C ASP A 690 34.47 -10.64 20.00
N VAL A 691 33.65 -10.80 21.03
CA VAL A 691 32.19 -10.86 20.92
C VAL A 691 31.64 -9.51 21.33
N LEU A 692 31.07 -8.78 20.38
CA LEU A 692 30.51 -7.45 20.53
C LEU A 692 29.01 -7.54 20.80
N ASN A 693 28.53 -6.68 21.68
CA ASN A 693 27.13 -6.50 21.99
C ASN A 693 26.71 -5.08 21.61
N SER A 694 25.83 -4.93 20.63
CA SER A 694 25.36 -3.64 20.12
C SER A 694 24.13 -3.10 20.85
N THR A 695 23.66 -3.77 21.91
CA THR A 695 22.44 -3.38 22.64
C THR A 695 22.76 -2.92 24.08
N GLN A 696 21.77 -2.33 24.73
CA GLN A 696 21.91 -1.67 26.03
C GLN A 696 21.99 -2.61 27.25
N TRP A 697 21.82 -3.92 27.06
CA TRP A 697 21.80 -4.89 28.17
C TRP A 697 23.02 -5.78 28.16
N GLU A 698 23.50 -6.20 29.33
CA GLU A 698 24.45 -7.30 29.41
C GLU A 698 23.82 -8.60 28.88
N ARG A 699 24.56 -9.34 28.04
CA ARG A 699 24.08 -10.57 27.38
C ARG A 699 25.00 -11.75 27.65
N SER A 700 24.40 -12.93 27.82
CA SER A 700 25.09 -14.22 27.83
C SER A 700 24.35 -15.17 26.90
N GLU A 701 24.99 -15.57 25.81
CA GLU A 701 24.34 -16.31 24.73
C GLU A 701 25.30 -17.31 24.09
N VAL A 702 24.74 -18.36 23.51
CA VAL A 702 25.49 -19.28 22.65
C VAL A 702 25.74 -18.59 21.32
N VAL A 703 27.00 -18.32 21.02
CA VAL A 703 27.45 -17.73 19.75
C VAL A 703 27.84 -18.85 18.79
N LEU A 704 27.38 -18.73 17.54
CA LEU A 704 27.72 -19.65 16.45
C LEU A 704 28.76 -19.01 15.54
N LEU A 705 29.89 -19.71 15.35
CA LEU A 705 30.84 -19.42 14.29
C LEU A 705 30.60 -20.38 13.15
N SER A 706 30.48 -19.87 11.92
CA SER A 706 30.34 -20.71 10.73
C SER A 706 31.51 -21.70 10.59
N ALA A 707 31.33 -22.73 9.75
CA ALA A 707 32.39 -23.68 9.45
C ALA A 707 33.63 -22.99 8.84
N GLU A 708 33.42 -21.91 8.09
CA GLU A 708 34.48 -21.07 7.51
C GLU A 708 35.23 -20.30 8.62
N GLU A 709 34.51 -19.51 9.43
CA GLU A 709 35.08 -18.73 10.53
C GLU A 709 35.82 -19.59 11.55
N SER A 710 35.27 -20.77 11.86
CA SER A 710 35.80 -21.65 12.91
C SER A 710 36.83 -22.67 12.41
N GLY A 711 37.17 -22.69 11.12
CA GLY A 711 37.95 -23.76 10.49
C GLY A 711 39.29 -24.05 11.18
N ARG A 712 39.95 -23.00 11.71
CA ARG A 712 41.23 -23.06 12.46
C ARG A 712 41.07 -23.12 13.97
N ILE A 713 39.84 -22.97 14.49
CA ILE A 713 39.54 -22.76 15.91
C ILE A 713 39.10 -24.09 16.51
N GLY A 714 39.92 -24.68 17.36
CA GLY A 714 39.63 -25.91 18.08
C GLY A 714 38.73 -25.70 19.31
N GLY A 715 38.82 -24.52 19.93
CA GLY A 715 38.12 -24.09 21.13
C GLY A 715 38.57 -22.68 21.54
N LEU A 716 38.10 -22.20 22.70
CA LEU A 716 38.37 -20.85 23.18
C LEU A 716 38.79 -20.87 24.65
N HIS A 717 39.68 -19.96 25.03
CA HIS A 717 39.90 -19.58 26.43
C HIS A 717 39.33 -18.19 26.72
N ASP A 718 38.89 -17.96 27.96
CA ASP A 718 38.72 -16.60 28.46
C ASP A 718 40.08 -15.93 28.76
N LEU A 719 40.06 -14.65 29.12
CA LEU A 719 41.27 -13.88 29.46
C LEU A 719 41.98 -14.40 30.74
N GLN A 720 41.32 -15.24 31.54
CA GLN A 720 41.90 -15.92 32.68
C GLN A 720 42.50 -17.30 32.30
N ARG A 721 42.54 -17.62 31.00
CA ARG A 721 43.00 -18.91 30.43
C ARG A 721 42.19 -20.11 30.89
N LYS A 722 40.90 -19.89 31.15
CA LYS A 722 39.96 -20.98 31.44
C LYS A 722 39.26 -21.39 30.15
N ASP A 723 39.08 -22.70 29.96
CA ASP A 723 38.29 -23.26 28.86
C ASP A 723 36.87 -22.68 28.86
N VAL A 724 36.48 -22.14 27.70
CA VAL A 724 35.10 -21.76 27.41
C VAL A 724 34.36 -22.99 26.92
N ALA A 725 33.12 -23.18 27.39
CA ALA A 725 32.28 -24.25 26.88
C ALA A 725 32.12 -24.07 25.36
N SER A 726 32.44 -25.11 24.58
CA SER A 726 32.31 -25.09 23.13
C SER A 726 31.82 -26.44 22.62
N GLN A 727 31.11 -26.42 21.50
CA GLN A 727 30.52 -27.58 20.84
C GLN A 727 30.66 -27.43 19.32
N ARG A 728 31.30 -28.41 18.67
CA ARG A 728 31.27 -28.49 17.20
C ARG A 728 29.95 -29.12 16.76
N LEU A 729 29.25 -28.47 15.85
CA LEU A 729 28.01 -29.00 15.29
C LEU A 729 28.29 -29.90 14.08
N GLU A 730 27.29 -30.69 13.66
CA GLU A 730 27.41 -31.58 12.51
C GLU A 730 27.76 -30.85 11.21
N ASP A 731 27.22 -29.64 11.02
CA ASP A 731 27.50 -28.78 9.85
C ASP A 731 28.92 -28.18 9.85
N GLY A 732 29.72 -28.45 10.89
CA GLY A 732 31.09 -27.97 11.05
C GLY A 732 31.21 -26.63 11.77
N SER A 733 30.10 -25.94 12.06
CA SER A 733 30.09 -24.72 12.88
C SER A 733 30.56 -24.98 14.32
N LEU A 734 31.03 -23.94 14.98
CA LEU A 734 31.44 -23.97 16.39
C LEU A 734 30.51 -23.11 17.22
N ALA A 735 29.74 -23.74 18.10
CA ALA A 735 29.00 -23.07 19.15
C ALA A 735 29.90 -22.85 20.37
N PHE A 736 29.84 -21.68 21.00
CA PHE A 736 30.46 -21.44 22.30
C PHE A 736 29.62 -20.50 23.15
N LEU A 737 29.71 -20.63 24.48
CA LEU A 737 28.94 -19.78 25.39
C LEU A 737 29.70 -18.48 25.68
N ALA A 738 29.24 -17.37 25.08
CA ALA A 738 29.66 -16.05 25.50
C ALA A 738 28.89 -15.67 26.78
N THR A 739 29.58 -15.23 27.82
CA THR A 739 28.96 -14.86 29.10
C THR A 739 29.25 -13.40 29.41
N GLY A 740 28.36 -12.69 30.10
CA GLY A 740 28.57 -11.32 30.59
C GLY A 740 29.19 -10.37 29.56
N VAL A 741 28.68 -10.36 28.34
CA VAL A 741 29.09 -9.39 27.31
C VAL A 741 28.37 -8.08 27.63
N ARG A 742 29.13 -7.09 28.11
CA ARG A 742 28.59 -5.80 28.59
C ARG A 742 27.77 -5.09 27.51
N ALA A 743 26.79 -4.29 27.94
CA ALA A 743 26.03 -3.37 27.08
C ALA A 743 26.98 -2.48 26.25
N TRP A 744 26.70 -2.34 24.95
CA TRP A 744 27.55 -1.63 23.98
C TRP A 744 29.06 -1.93 24.12
N GLY A 745 29.40 -3.14 24.56
CA GLY A 745 30.77 -3.52 24.88
C GLY A 745 31.22 -4.74 24.08
N ALA A 746 32.40 -5.23 24.41
CA ALA A 746 32.90 -6.49 23.90
C ALA A 746 33.47 -7.37 25.00
N ARG A 747 33.45 -8.68 24.76
CA ARG A 747 34.19 -9.66 25.55
C ARG A 747 35.17 -10.42 24.67
N ARG A 748 36.41 -10.51 25.15
CA ARG A 748 37.50 -11.18 24.43
C ARG A 748 37.67 -12.64 24.84
N TYR A 749 38.02 -13.44 23.85
CA TYR A 749 38.40 -14.85 23.96
C TYR A 749 39.70 -15.11 23.19
N GLU A 750 40.60 -15.91 23.74
CA GLU A 750 41.80 -16.39 23.04
C GLU A 750 41.43 -17.60 22.17
N ALA A 751 41.81 -17.58 20.89
CA ALA A 751 41.50 -18.67 19.96
C ALA A 751 42.52 -19.80 20.11
N LEU A 752 42.05 -21.04 20.31
CA LEU A 752 42.92 -22.21 20.33
C LEU A 752 43.03 -22.80 18.93
N GLU A 753 44.27 -23.02 18.45
CA GLU A 753 44.47 -23.70 17.18
C GLU A 753 43.91 -25.12 17.23
N ARG A 754 43.25 -25.51 16.14
CA ARG A 754 42.75 -26.87 15.96
C ARG A 754 43.91 -27.85 15.86
N SER A 755 44.27 -28.49 16.97
CA SER A 755 45.13 -29.67 16.94
C SER A 755 44.40 -30.78 16.16
N GLY A 756 45.13 -31.55 15.33
CA GLY A 756 44.59 -32.49 14.34
C GLY A 756 43.77 -33.69 14.86
N GLN A 757 43.13 -33.59 16.03
CA GLN A 757 42.09 -34.51 16.49
C GLN A 757 40.74 -33.79 16.44
N SER A 758 39.89 -34.24 15.52
CA SER A 758 38.50 -33.79 15.47
C SER A 758 37.84 -33.95 16.84
N PRO A 759 37.18 -32.92 17.39
CA PRO A 759 36.28 -33.11 18.51
C PRO A 759 35.29 -34.23 18.14
N ARG A 760 34.96 -35.11 19.08
CA ARG A 760 33.94 -36.13 18.87
C ARG A 760 32.65 -35.42 18.45
N THR A 761 32.25 -35.58 17.19
CA THR A 761 30.87 -35.34 16.77
C THR A 761 30.01 -36.19 17.70
N VAL A 762 29.17 -35.56 18.52
CA VAL A 762 28.16 -36.30 19.27
C VAL A 762 27.05 -36.60 18.26
N THR A 763 27.21 -37.69 17.51
CA THR A 763 26.10 -38.27 16.77
C THR A 763 25.14 -38.85 17.80
N ALA A 764 23.93 -38.33 17.86
CA ALA A 764 22.86 -38.95 18.62
C ALA A 764 22.55 -40.34 18.01
N ASP A 765 22.67 -41.40 18.81
CA ASP A 765 22.12 -42.71 18.48
C ASP A 765 20.63 -42.71 18.88
N GLY A 766 19.71 -42.74 17.90
CA GLY A 766 18.32 -43.13 18.11
C GLY A 766 17.24 -42.18 17.60
N GLU A 767 16.02 -42.71 17.54
CA GLU A 767 14.74 -42.08 17.19
C GLU A 767 14.26 -41.07 18.25
N ALA A 768 15.15 -40.22 18.77
CA ALA A 768 14.77 -39.20 19.75
C ALA A 768 13.94 -38.11 19.05
N THR A 769 12.69 -37.95 19.48
CA THR A 769 11.75 -36.92 18.98
C THR A 769 11.70 -35.68 19.88
N VAL A 770 12.54 -35.60 20.90
CA VAL A 770 12.47 -34.58 21.95
C VAL A 770 13.79 -33.84 22.09
N LEU A 771 13.73 -32.51 22.05
CA LEU A 771 14.81 -31.60 22.40
C LEU A 771 14.54 -31.00 23.79
N ASP A 772 15.55 -30.93 24.65
CA ASP A 772 15.42 -30.41 26.01
C ASP A 772 16.74 -29.73 26.42
N ASN A 773 16.67 -28.43 26.70
CA ASN A 773 17.82 -27.64 27.14
C ASN A 773 17.76 -27.26 28.63
N GLY A 774 16.81 -27.83 29.39
CA GLY A 774 16.55 -27.51 30.79
C GLY A 774 15.75 -26.23 31.06
N VAL A 775 15.40 -25.46 30.02
CA VAL A 775 14.56 -24.26 30.08
C VAL A 775 13.24 -24.47 29.33
N VAL A 776 13.34 -25.04 28.13
CA VAL A 776 12.21 -25.43 27.28
C VAL A 776 12.40 -26.87 26.82
N ARG A 777 11.27 -27.56 26.63
CA ARG A 777 11.22 -28.90 26.06
C ARG A 777 10.33 -28.88 24.83
N VAL A 778 10.85 -29.41 23.72
CA VAL A 778 10.17 -29.46 22.42
C VAL A 778 10.05 -30.90 21.98
N ALA A 779 8.83 -31.38 21.70
CA ALA A 779 8.60 -32.67 21.07
C ALA A 779 8.14 -32.48 19.62
N ILE A 780 8.72 -33.26 18.70
CA ILE A 780 8.42 -33.23 17.28
C ILE A 780 7.60 -34.47 16.96
N ASP A 781 6.47 -34.30 16.28
CA ASP A 781 5.69 -35.41 15.76
C ASP A 781 6.43 -36.09 14.59
N PRO A 782 6.77 -37.39 14.69
CA PRO A 782 7.54 -38.07 13.64
C PRO A 782 6.75 -38.28 12.34
N GLU A 783 5.42 -38.19 12.35
CA GLU A 783 4.59 -38.37 11.16
C GLU A 783 4.50 -37.08 10.32
N SER A 784 4.08 -35.97 10.94
CA SER A 784 3.91 -34.66 10.28
C SER A 784 5.19 -33.80 10.24
N GLY A 785 6.12 -34.03 11.18
CA GLY A 785 7.28 -33.19 11.40
C GLY A 785 7.00 -31.87 12.13
N GLY A 786 5.76 -31.60 12.51
CA GLY A 786 5.37 -30.44 13.31
C GLY A 786 5.76 -30.59 14.79
N ILE A 787 5.77 -29.48 15.53
CA ILE A 787 6.04 -29.48 16.97
C ILE A 787 4.75 -29.84 17.71
N SER A 788 4.69 -31.04 18.30
CA SER A 788 3.53 -31.56 19.02
C SER A 788 3.48 -31.16 20.49
N SER A 789 4.59 -30.65 21.04
CA SER A 789 4.66 -30.10 22.40
C SER A 789 5.74 -29.04 22.47
N LEU A 790 5.43 -27.92 23.11
CA LEU A 790 6.33 -26.83 23.45
C LEU A 790 6.06 -26.45 24.90
N GLN A 791 6.89 -26.99 25.79
CA GLN A 791 6.75 -26.80 27.22
C GLN A 791 7.77 -25.81 27.77
N ARG A 792 7.28 -24.82 28.52
CA ARG A 792 8.13 -23.99 29.39
C ARG A 792 8.36 -24.74 30.70
N LEU A 793 9.61 -25.06 31.02
CA LEU A 793 9.91 -25.94 32.16
C LEU A 793 9.81 -25.23 33.51
N ALA A 794 9.92 -23.90 33.54
CA ALA A 794 9.86 -23.10 34.77
C ALA A 794 8.52 -23.21 35.51
N ASP A 795 7.41 -23.33 34.76
CA ASP A 795 6.04 -23.45 35.28
C ASP A 795 5.30 -24.69 34.75
N GLY A 796 5.92 -25.43 33.83
CA GLY A 796 5.35 -26.63 33.21
C GLY A 796 4.28 -26.33 32.16
N ARG A 797 4.12 -25.07 31.72
CA ARG A 797 3.08 -24.66 30.77
C ARG A 797 3.31 -25.29 29.39
N GLU A 798 2.26 -25.92 28.87
CA GLU A 798 2.19 -26.44 27.49
C GLU A 798 1.52 -25.40 26.60
N LEU A 799 2.10 -25.12 25.44
CA LEU A 799 1.61 -24.11 24.49
C LEU A 799 1.05 -24.71 23.21
N VAL A 800 1.16 -26.02 22.99
CA VAL A 800 0.53 -26.70 21.85
C VAL A 800 -0.82 -27.29 22.27
N PRO A 801 -1.92 -26.96 21.58
CA PRO A 801 -3.22 -27.55 21.89
C PRO A 801 -3.22 -29.08 21.67
N PRO A 802 -4.00 -29.85 22.44
CA PRO A 802 -4.04 -31.31 22.29
C PRO A 802 -4.44 -31.75 20.87
N GLY A 803 -3.59 -32.57 20.25
CA GLY A 803 -3.83 -33.14 18.91
C GLY A 803 -3.49 -32.22 17.74
N GLU A 804 -2.94 -31.04 18.01
CA GLU A 804 -2.46 -30.07 17.02
C GLU A 804 -0.93 -30.05 17.00
N THR A 805 -0.33 -29.43 15.98
CA THR A 805 1.11 -29.17 15.95
C THR A 805 1.41 -27.71 15.57
N LEU A 806 2.53 -27.16 16.05
CA LEU A 806 3.10 -25.91 15.55
C LEU A 806 3.98 -26.17 14.32
N ASP A 807 4.20 -25.13 13.52
CA ASP A 807 5.06 -25.18 12.32
C ASP A 807 4.54 -26.13 11.23
N GLU A 808 3.22 -26.20 11.09
CA GLU A 808 2.56 -26.97 10.05
C GLU A 808 2.68 -26.27 8.70
N TYR A 809 3.29 -26.93 7.72
CA TYR A 809 3.33 -26.45 6.34
C TYR A 809 1.96 -26.56 5.70
N VAL A 810 1.44 -25.44 5.20
CA VAL A 810 0.15 -25.35 4.50
C VAL A 810 0.36 -24.70 3.13
N TYR A 811 0.04 -25.44 2.09
CA TYR A 811 0.06 -24.99 0.70
C TYR A 811 -1.34 -24.80 0.18
N VAL A 812 -1.69 -23.61 -0.29
CA VAL A 812 -3.00 -23.32 -0.89
C VAL A 812 -2.81 -23.21 -2.41
N PRO A 813 -3.14 -24.25 -3.20
CA PRO A 813 -3.21 -24.12 -4.64
C PRO A 813 -4.45 -23.32 -5.05
N GLY A 814 -4.28 -22.36 -5.96
CA GLY A 814 -5.34 -21.41 -6.29
C GLY A 814 -5.60 -20.45 -5.12
N ARG A 815 -6.80 -19.85 -5.13
CA ARG A 815 -7.22 -18.82 -4.15
C ARG A 815 -8.10 -19.37 -3.03
N ASP A 816 -8.70 -20.55 -3.21
CA ASP A 816 -9.66 -21.13 -2.27
C ASP A 816 -8.96 -21.73 -1.04
N PRO A 817 -9.17 -21.17 0.17
CA PRO A 817 -8.62 -21.74 1.40
C PRO A 817 -9.00 -23.21 1.63
N SER A 818 -10.15 -23.66 1.13
CA SER A 818 -10.62 -25.04 1.29
C SER A 818 -9.79 -26.06 0.51
N ALA A 819 -9.02 -25.60 -0.49
CA ALA A 819 -8.11 -26.41 -1.28
C ALA A 819 -6.74 -26.63 -0.60
N ALA A 820 -6.53 -26.06 0.60
CA ALA A 820 -5.30 -26.16 1.35
C ALA A 820 -4.82 -27.60 1.53
N ARG A 821 -3.52 -27.81 1.37
CA ARG A 821 -2.84 -29.10 1.47
C ARG A 821 -1.72 -28.99 2.48
N SER A 822 -1.66 -29.93 3.42
CA SER A 822 -0.55 -30.02 4.37
C SER A 822 0.71 -30.63 3.72
N GLY A 823 1.84 -30.49 4.40
CA GLY A 823 3.02 -31.32 4.13
C GLY A 823 2.71 -32.82 4.26
N GLY A 824 3.49 -33.65 3.59
CA GLY A 824 3.40 -35.11 3.70
C GLY A 824 4.35 -35.68 4.74
N ALA A 825 4.63 -36.98 4.64
CA ALA A 825 5.42 -37.73 5.62
C ALA A 825 6.79 -37.08 5.89
N ALA A 826 7.11 -36.92 7.17
CA ALA A 826 8.38 -36.38 7.63
C ALA A 826 9.44 -37.47 7.88
N ARG A 827 10.70 -37.06 7.80
CA ARG A 827 11.86 -37.81 8.30
C ARG A 827 12.59 -36.91 9.28
N LEU A 828 12.74 -37.41 10.49
CA LEU A 828 13.39 -36.70 11.58
C LEU A 828 14.77 -37.29 11.85
N ARG A 829 15.74 -36.42 12.12
CA ARG A 829 17.04 -36.81 12.65
C ARG A 829 17.56 -35.75 13.61
N ILE A 830 18.04 -36.17 14.77
CA ILE A 830 18.79 -35.28 15.66
C ILE A 830 20.23 -35.19 15.15
N THR A 831 20.66 -33.98 14.78
CA THR A 831 22.02 -33.71 14.26
C THR A 831 22.98 -33.32 15.37
N ASP A 832 22.46 -32.66 16.40
CA ASP A 832 23.24 -32.17 17.53
C ASP A 832 22.50 -32.43 18.84
N SER A 833 23.19 -32.97 19.83
CA SER A 833 22.68 -33.20 21.19
C SER A 833 23.79 -32.95 22.22
N GLY A 834 24.45 -31.81 22.12
CA GLY A 834 25.59 -31.45 22.95
C GLY A 834 25.22 -30.52 24.11
N PRO A 835 26.23 -30.06 24.88
CA PRO A 835 25.99 -29.27 26.08
C PRO A 835 25.52 -27.83 25.83
N LEU A 836 25.59 -27.33 24.58
CA LEU A 836 25.24 -25.96 24.23
C LEU A 836 24.10 -25.86 23.22
N VAL A 837 24.03 -26.79 22.26
CA VAL A 837 23.08 -26.75 21.15
C VAL A 837 22.48 -28.13 20.95
N TRP A 838 21.17 -28.14 20.78
CA TRP A 838 20.40 -29.28 20.31
C TRP A 838 19.75 -28.92 18.98
N THR A 839 19.87 -29.79 17.98
CA THR A 839 19.31 -29.55 16.65
C THR A 839 18.56 -30.78 16.18
N ALA A 840 17.31 -30.57 15.78
CA ALA A 840 16.54 -31.51 14.97
C ALA A 840 16.52 -31.04 13.51
N LEU A 841 16.75 -31.98 12.59
CA LEU A 841 16.57 -31.79 11.17
C LEU A 841 15.39 -32.62 10.69
N ILE A 842 14.41 -31.95 10.10
CA ILE A 842 13.17 -32.54 9.60
C ILE A 842 13.15 -32.34 8.09
N SER A 843 13.00 -33.42 7.33
CA SER A 843 12.74 -33.35 5.89
C SER A 843 11.34 -33.88 5.60
N ARG A 844 10.49 -33.08 4.97
CA ARG A 844 9.12 -33.47 4.61
C ARG A 844 8.80 -33.18 3.15
N THR A 845 7.89 -33.94 2.55
CA THR A 845 7.36 -33.55 1.23
C THR A 845 6.49 -32.31 1.38
N ALA A 846 6.69 -31.32 0.54
CA ALA A 846 5.99 -30.05 0.58
C ALA A 846 5.44 -29.72 -0.82
N PRO A 847 4.10 -29.71 -1.02
CA PRO A 847 3.51 -29.28 -2.28
C PRO A 847 4.02 -27.90 -2.71
N GLY A 848 4.18 -27.66 -4.02
CA GLY A 848 4.70 -26.37 -4.53
C GLY A 848 6.21 -26.21 -4.50
N THR A 849 6.96 -27.20 -3.99
CA THR A 849 8.44 -27.18 -3.89
C THR A 849 9.13 -28.25 -4.74
N VAL A 850 10.40 -28.02 -5.06
CA VAL A 850 11.32 -29.02 -5.61
C VAL A 850 12.08 -29.68 -4.47
N GLY A 851 11.95 -31.01 -4.33
CA GLY A 851 12.70 -31.77 -3.32
C GLY A 851 12.14 -31.74 -1.89
N GLY A 852 11.09 -30.94 -1.62
CA GLY A 852 10.43 -30.85 -0.32
C GLY A 852 10.90 -29.69 0.54
N LEU A 853 10.56 -29.74 1.83
CA LEU A 853 10.95 -28.76 2.83
C LEU A 853 11.90 -29.40 3.85
N GLU A 854 13.04 -28.77 4.06
CA GLU A 854 13.91 -29.02 5.21
C GLU A 854 13.60 -27.99 6.30
N THR A 855 13.35 -28.45 7.52
CA THR A 855 13.11 -27.63 8.70
C THR A 855 14.15 -27.99 9.75
N ARG A 856 14.83 -26.97 10.28
CA ARG A 856 15.80 -27.12 11.35
C ARG A 856 15.25 -26.48 12.61
N VAL A 857 15.06 -27.26 13.67
CA VAL A 857 14.65 -26.77 15.00
C VAL A 857 15.86 -26.80 15.93
N ARG A 858 16.20 -25.66 16.52
CA ARG A 858 17.36 -25.50 17.41
C ARG A 858 16.98 -24.96 18.79
N LEU A 859 17.55 -25.59 19.82
CA LEU A 859 17.55 -25.09 21.20
C LEU A 859 18.97 -24.73 21.64
N PHE A 860 19.07 -23.71 22.48
CA PHE A 860 20.35 -23.21 23.00
C PHE A 860 20.37 -23.31 24.52
N ALA A 861 21.51 -23.70 25.10
CA ALA A 861 21.65 -23.86 26.54
C ALA A 861 21.35 -22.54 27.28
N GLY A 862 20.49 -22.62 28.31
CA GLY A 862 20.12 -21.47 29.14
C GLY A 862 19.19 -20.46 28.48
N SER A 863 18.59 -20.78 27.32
CA SER A 863 17.70 -19.88 26.59
C SER A 863 16.27 -20.43 26.47
N GLU A 864 15.27 -19.54 26.46
CA GLU A 864 13.87 -19.86 26.09
C GLU A 864 13.68 -19.93 24.55
N ARG A 865 14.69 -19.56 23.76
CA ARG A 865 14.65 -19.47 22.30
C ARG A 865 14.51 -20.84 21.64
N VAL A 866 13.47 -20.99 20.82
CA VAL A 866 13.32 -22.06 19.83
C VAL A 866 13.49 -21.47 18.44
N GLU A 867 14.63 -21.72 17.81
CA GLU A 867 14.91 -21.26 16.44
C GLU A 867 14.42 -22.30 15.44
N ILE A 868 13.68 -21.85 14.42
CA ILE A 868 13.17 -22.70 13.34
C ILE A 868 13.60 -22.07 12.00
N THR A 869 14.38 -22.82 11.22
CA THR A 869 14.81 -22.41 9.86
C THR A 869 14.18 -23.32 8.82
N HIS A 870 13.54 -22.73 7.82
CA HIS A 870 12.91 -23.40 6.69
C HIS A 870 13.75 -23.23 5.44
N ARG A 871 14.18 -24.33 4.83
CA ARG A 871 14.90 -24.35 3.56
C ARG A 871 14.11 -25.15 2.53
N PHE A 872 13.79 -24.52 1.41
CA PHE A 872 13.06 -25.16 0.32
C PHE A 872 13.45 -24.52 -1.01
N ASP A 873 13.26 -25.26 -2.09
CA ASP A 873 13.36 -24.73 -3.45
C ASP A 873 11.95 -24.60 -4.01
N LYS A 874 11.57 -23.39 -4.43
CA LYS A 874 10.22 -23.12 -4.91
C LYS A 874 10.10 -23.47 -6.38
N THR A 875 9.07 -24.25 -6.71
CA THR A 875 8.72 -24.50 -8.12
C THR A 875 8.09 -23.26 -8.72
N MET A 876 8.59 -22.79 -9.87
CA MET A 876 7.97 -21.67 -10.58
C MET A 876 6.53 -22.02 -11.00
N THR A 877 5.58 -21.14 -10.69
CA THR A 877 4.20 -21.21 -11.18
C THR A 877 3.62 -19.80 -11.27
N TYR A 878 2.79 -19.56 -12.27
CA TYR A 878 2.00 -18.33 -12.42
C TYR A 878 0.56 -18.52 -11.97
N ASP A 879 0.13 -19.77 -11.73
CA ASP A 879 -1.15 -20.02 -11.09
C ASP A 879 -1.12 -19.45 -9.66
N PRO A 880 -2.21 -18.83 -9.19
CA PRO A 880 -2.32 -18.33 -7.82
C PRO A 880 -2.00 -19.42 -6.79
N GLU A 881 -1.23 -19.08 -5.77
CA GLU A 881 -0.84 -19.96 -4.67
C GLU A 881 -0.45 -19.16 -3.41
N ALA A 882 -0.44 -19.86 -2.28
CA ALA A 882 0.15 -19.39 -1.04
C ALA A 882 0.85 -20.52 -0.29
N VAL A 883 1.89 -20.16 0.46
CA VAL A 883 2.54 -21.02 1.44
C VAL A 883 2.47 -20.34 2.81
N LEU A 884 1.92 -21.07 3.77
CA LEU A 884 1.72 -20.62 5.14
C LEU A 884 2.38 -21.60 6.11
N LEU A 885 2.78 -21.10 7.26
CA LEU A 885 3.09 -21.90 8.45
C LEU A 885 2.03 -21.65 9.50
N ARG A 886 1.40 -22.72 10.01
CA ARG A 886 0.32 -22.62 11.00
C ARG A 886 0.83 -22.89 12.41
N PHE A 887 0.44 -22.03 13.34
CA PHE A 887 0.81 -22.04 14.76
C PHE A 887 -0.45 -21.90 15.64
N PRO A 888 -1.14 -23.00 15.97
CA PRO A 888 -2.22 -22.98 16.95
C PRO A 888 -1.65 -22.93 18.38
N VAL A 889 -2.08 -21.97 19.20
CA VAL A 889 -1.51 -21.73 20.54
C VAL A 889 -2.52 -22.05 21.64
N ALA A 890 -2.08 -22.78 22.67
CA ALA A 890 -2.89 -23.18 23.83
C ALA A 890 -3.00 -22.04 24.86
N VAL A 891 -3.70 -20.97 24.49
CA VAL A 891 -4.05 -19.83 25.35
C VAL A 891 -5.58 -19.67 25.42
N ARG A 892 -6.09 -19.18 26.55
CA ARG A 892 -7.54 -18.98 26.77
C ARG A 892 -7.90 -17.51 26.57
N GLU A 893 -9.02 -17.23 25.91
CA GLU A 893 -9.49 -15.84 25.70
C GLU A 893 -8.37 -14.95 25.13
N ALA A 894 -7.67 -15.49 24.13
CA ALA A 894 -6.39 -14.96 23.69
C ALA A 894 -6.47 -13.50 23.24
N ALA A 895 -5.52 -12.71 23.71
CA ALA A 895 -5.15 -11.45 23.09
C ALA A 895 -4.04 -11.71 22.07
N THR A 896 -4.13 -11.04 20.93
CA THR A 896 -3.06 -11.01 19.92
C THR A 896 -2.49 -9.60 19.86
N THR A 897 -1.21 -9.44 20.20
CA THR A 897 -0.50 -8.16 20.08
C THR A 897 0.51 -8.25 18.97
N VAL A 898 0.45 -7.31 18.03
CA VAL A 898 1.30 -7.25 16.83
C VAL A 898 2.33 -6.15 17.05
N GLY A 899 3.62 -6.49 16.95
CA GLY A 899 4.72 -5.54 17.07
C GLY A 899 4.87 -4.71 15.80
N GLY A 900 4.36 -3.47 15.82
CA GLY A 900 4.58 -2.46 14.79
C GLY A 900 5.66 -1.45 15.20
N PRO A 901 6.25 -0.71 14.24
CA PRO A 901 7.32 0.24 14.52
C PRO A 901 6.86 1.32 15.50
N TRP A 902 7.42 1.33 16.72
CA TRP A 902 7.05 2.25 17.82
C TRP A 902 5.56 2.33 18.13
N GLY A 903 4.79 1.29 17.83
CA GLY A 903 3.34 1.33 17.90
C GLY A 903 2.76 -0.06 17.81
N ALA A 904 3.16 -0.96 18.72
CA ALA A 904 2.50 -2.25 18.84
C ALA A 904 1.00 -2.05 19.12
N TRP A 905 0.19 -2.95 18.59
CA TRP A 905 -1.27 -2.83 18.63
C TRP A 905 -1.92 -4.19 18.89
N ARG A 906 -3.02 -4.19 19.64
CA ARG A 906 -3.82 -5.39 19.89
C ARG A 906 -4.84 -5.57 18.77
N ALA A 907 -4.82 -6.73 18.13
CA ALA A 907 -5.66 -7.00 16.98
C ALA A 907 -7.15 -6.98 17.35
N GLY A 908 -7.95 -6.26 16.54
CA GLY A 908 -9.37 -6.02 16.82
C GLY A 908 -9.67 -5.03 17.95
N LEU A 909 -8.65 -4.44 18.62
CA LEU A 909 -8.83 -3.45 19.68
C LEU A 909 -8.16 -2.11 19.35
N ASP A 910 -6.88 -2.12 18.98
CA ASP A 910 -6.10 -0.93 18.66
C ASP A 910 -5.93 -0.74 17.15
N GLN A 911 -6.81 -1.33 16.35
CA GLN A 911 -6.93 -1.02 14.91
C GLN A 911 -7.94 0.10 14.73
N ALA A 912 -7.57 1.13 13.97
CA ALA A 912 -8.48 2.21 13.64
C ALA A 912 -9.63 1.72 12.72
N PRO A 913 -10.77 2.43 12.66
CA PRO A 913 -11.80 2.13 11.68
C PRO A 913 -11.25 2.09 10.25
N GLY A 914 -11.75 1.18 9.41
CA GLY A 914 -11.32 1.05 8.01
C GLY A 914 -9.97 0.35 7.81
N SER A 915 -9.36 -0.20 8.86
CA SER A 915 -8.14 -1.01 8.78
C SER A 915 -8.38 -2.40 8.19
N ASN A 916 -7.32 -3.00 7.65
CA ASN A 916 -7.35 -4.38 7.17
C ASN A 916 -7.40 -5.40 8.33
N HIS A 917 -8.32 -6.36 8.23
CA HIS A 917 -8.47 -7.47 9.21
C HIS A 917 -8.20 -8.86 8.61
N ASN A 918 -7.88 -8.94 7.32
CA ASN A 918 -7.58 -10.22 6.64
C ASN A 918 -6.16 -10.69 6.90
N TYR A 919 -5.22 -9.76 6.90
CA TYR A 919 -3.80 -9.97 7.11
C TYR A 919 -3.17 -8.69 7.67
N ALA A 920 -1.98 -8.84 8.25
CA ALA A 920 -1.19 -7.73 8.77
C ALA A 920 0.30 -8.02 8.55
N THR A 921 1.14 -7.03 8.82
CA THR A 921 2.59 -7.18 8.85
C THR A 921 3.13 -6.95 10.26
N ILE A 922 4.24 -7.62 10.58
CA ILE A 922 5.01 -7.40 11.81
C ILE A 922 6.31 -6.65 11.50
N GLU A 923 6.73 -5.74 12.39
CA GLU A 923 8.09 -5.21 12.36
C GLU A 923 9.08 -6.31 12.71
N ARG A 924 8.87 -6.99 13.84
CA ARG A 924 9.71 -8.12 14.26
C ARG A 924 8.93 -9.26 14.88
N TRP A 925 7.79 -9.00 15.51
CA TRP A 925 7.11 -10.00 16.34
C TRP A 925 5.59 -9.87 16.37
N VAL A 926 4.93 -10.97 16.72
CA VAL A 926 3.52 -11.04 17.13
C VAL A 926 3.43 -12.00 18.32
N ASP A 927 2.53 -11.70 19.25
CA ASP A 927 2.38 -12.47 20.48
C ASP A 927 0.92 -12.88 20.69
N LEU A 928 0.72 -14.16 21.02
CA LEU A 928 -0.59 -14.72 21.39
C LEU A 928 -0.53 -15.13 22.86
N HIS A 929 -1.28 -14.45 23.71
CA HIS A 929 -1.21 -14.64 25.16
C HIS A 929 -2.56 -14.54 25.87
N ASP A 930 -2.56 -15.03 27.11
CA ASP A 930 -3.59 -14.80 28.12
C ASP A 930 -2.95 -14.25 29.40
N ASP A 931 -3.74 -14.05 30.46
CA ASP A 931 -3.27 -13.51 31.75
C ASP A 931 -2.15 -14.32 32.41
N ALA A 932 -1.98 -15.60 32.03
CA ALA A 932 -0.92 -16.44 32.57
C ALA A 932 0.36 -16.40 31.73
N GLY A 933 0.30 -15.85 30.50
CA GLY A 933 1.38 -15.87 29.50
C GLY A 933 1.00 -16.44 28.14
N GLY A 934 2.00 -16.71 27.30
CA GLY A 934 1.75 -16.99 25.89
C GLY A 934 2.94 -17.47 25.09
N LEU A 935 2.81 -17.31 23.78
CA LEU A 935 3.83 -17.63 22.78
C LEU A 935 4.13 -16.39 21.94
N GLN A 936 5.37 -15.93 22.03
CA GLN A 936 5.89 -14.92 21.13
C GLN A 936 6.42 -15.58 19.86
N PHE A 937 6.03 -15.06 18.70
CA PHE A 937 6.57 -15.37 17.38
C PHE A 937 7.40 -14.19 16.90
N VAL A 938 8.66 -14.43 16.48
CA VAL A 938 9.59 -13.40 16.01
C VAL A 938 10.11 -13.78 14.63
N SER A 939 10.00 -12.88 13.65
CA SER A 939 10.62 -13.01 12.33
C SER A 939 10.94 -11.66 11.69
N VAL A 940 12.18 -11.49 11.24
CA VAL A 940 12.57 -10.40 10.33
C VAL A 940 12.23 -10.79 8.88
N ASP A 941 12.27 -12.08 8.57
CA ASP A 941 12.18 -12.60 7.20
C ASP A 941 10.77 -12.65 6.65
N ILE A 942 9.81 -13.03 7.51
CA ILE A 942 8.41 -13.25 7.14
C ILE A 942 7.56 -12.22 7.88
N PRO A 943 7.35 -11.02 7.29
CA PRO A 943 6.56 -9.98 7.92
C PRO A 943 5.06 -10.28 7.87
N GLY A 944 4.57 -10.97 6.83
CA GLY A 944 3.14 -11.19 6.65
C GLY A 944 2.55 -12.21 7.63
N ILE A 945 1.41 -11.89 8.22
CA ILE A 945 0.66 -12.77 9.12
C ILE A 945 -0.85 -12.75 8.82
N GLN A 946 -1.54 -13.84 9.16
CA GLN A 946 -3.00 -13.91 9.22
C GLN A 946 -3.44 -14.48 10.57
N LEU A 947 -4.56 -13.97 11.08
CA LEU A 947 -5.08 -14.34 12.40
C LEU A 947 -6.34 -15.20 12.28
N GLY A 948 -6.38 -16.26 13.09
CA GLY A 948 -7.49 -17.18 13.32
C GLY A 948 -7.81 -18.16 12.19
N SER A 949 -8.05 -17.66 10.97
CA SER A 949 -8.13 -18.49 9.77
C SER A 949 -7.46 -17.89 8.57
N ILE A 950 -7.11 -18.79 7.65
CA ILE A 950 -6.69 -18.49 6.30
C ILE A 950 -7.74 -17.59 5.61
N GLY A 951 -7.35 -16.37 5.31
CA GLY A 951 -8.04 -15.42 4.42
C GLY A 951 -7.20 -15.18 3.19
N THR A 952 -6.78 -16.27 2.51
CA THR A 952 -5.72 -16.32 1.49
C THR A 952 -5.78 -15.18 0.48
N ASP A 953 -6.97 -14.76 0.06
CA ASP A 953 -7.11 -13.60 -0.79
C ASP A 953 -8.49 -12.96 -0.56
N ALA A 954 -8.51 -11.71 -0.12
CA ALA A 954 -9.75 -11.01 0.21
C ALA A 954 -10.62 -10.69 -1.00
N THR A 955 -10.08 -10.70 -2.22
CA THR A 955 -10.89 -10.52 -3.44
C THR A 955 -11.79 -11.72 -3.72
N VAL A 956 -11.41 -12.91 -3.21
CA VAL A 956 -12.20 -14.16 -3.31
C VAL A 956 -12.88 -14.51 -2.00
N ALA A 957 -12.18 -14.40 -0.87
CA ALA A 957 -12.67 -14.76 0.45
C ALA A 957 -13.52 -13.66 1.12
N GLY A 958 -13.50 -12.43 0.58
CA GLY A 958 -14.14 -11.25 1.14
C GLY A 958 -13.26 -10.50 2.14
N TRP A 959 -13.47 -9.17 2.19
CA TRP A 959 -12.90 -8.32 3.24
C TRP A 959 -13.59 -8.57 4.57
N ARG A 960 -12.80 -8.67 5.65
CA ARG A 960 -13.30 -8.87 7.01
C ARG A 960 -13.53 -7.53 7.70
N ASP A 961 -14.66 -7.40 8.38
CA ASP A 961 -14.98 -6.23 9.22
C ASP A 961 -14.39 -6.33 10.64
N ALA A 962 -13.83 -7.49 11.00
CA ALA A 962 -13.24 -7.75 12.31
C ALA A 962 -12.17 -8.84 12.25
N THR A 963 -11.21 -8.76 13.17
CA THR A 963 -10.18 -9.79 13.36
C THR A 963 -10.78 -11.07 13.93
N ASP A 964 -10.31 -12.21 13.43
CA ASP A 964 -10.69 -13.51 13.97
C ASP A 964 -10.01 -13.77 15.34
N PRO A 965 -10.78 -14.03 16.41
CA PRO A 965 -10.22 -14.12 17.76
C PRO A 965 -9.60 -15.48 18.09
N ARG A 966 -9.59 -16.45 17.17
CA ARG A 966 -8.98 -17.77 17.44
C ARG A 966 -7.47 -17.61 17.66
N PRO A 967 -6.88 -18.32 18.65
CA PRO A 967 -5.45 -18.26 18.93
C PRO A 967 -4.63 -19.09 17.93
N VAL A 968 -4.77 -18.77 16.65
CA VAL A 968 -4.07 -19.44 15.55
C VAL A 968 -3.41 -18.37 14.72
N LEU A 969 -2.09 -18.45 14.62
CA LEU A 969 -1.28 -17.60 13.75
C LEU A 969 -0.97 -18.37 12.47
N TYR A 970 -1.15 -17.74 11.32
CA TYR A 970 -0.60 -18.19 10.05
C TYR A 970 0.51 -17.23 9.64
N SER A 971 1.75 -17.69 9.65
CA SER A 971 2.88 -16.95 9.08
C SER A 971 2.84 -17.08 7.56
N TYR A 972 2.80 -15.93 6.88
CA TYR A 972 2.55 -15.86 5.45
C TYR A 972 3.87 -15.92 4.66
N MET A 973 4.46 -17.11 4.52
CA MET A 973 5.80 -17.28 3.93
C MET A 973 5.89 -16.70 2.52
N MET A 974 4.89 -16.97 1.67
CA MET A 974 4.78 -16.39 0.35
C MET A 974 3.33 -16.42 -0.17
N ASN A 975 3.06 -15.63 -1.22
CA ASN A 975 1.92 -15.79 -2.13
C ASN A 975 2.20 -15.10 -3.48
N ASN A 976 1.35 -15.32 -4.47
CA ASN A 976 1.31 -14.55 -5.72
C ASN A 976 -0.13 -14.13 -6.07
N TYR A 977 -0.91 -13.69 -5.07
CA TYR A 977 -2.33 -13.41 -5.27
C TYR A 977 -2.65 -12.07 -5.91
N TRP A 978 -1.70 -11.14 -5.90
CA TRP A 978 -1.91 -9.87 -6.58
C TRP A 978 -2.16 -10.06 -8.07
N GLU A 979 -3.01 -9.23 -8.65
CA GLU A 979 -3.45 -9.34 -10.05
C GLU A 979 -2.78 -8.33 -10.98
N THR A 980 -1.94 -7.44 -10.44
CA THR A 980 -1.35 -6.29 -11.17
C THR A 980 0.18 -6.28 -11.15
N ASN A 981 0.82 -5.47 -10.30
CA ASN A 981 2.25 -5.12 -10.37
C ASN A 981 3.18 -5.91 -9.44
N TYR A 982 2.66 -6.83 -8.64
CA TYR A 982 3.53 -7.73 -7.88
C TYR A 982 3.96 -8.92 -8.74
N ARG A 983 4.97 -9.65 -8.27
CA ARG A 983 5.57 -10.74 -9.03
C ARG A 983 4.56 -11.87 -9.21
N ALA A 984 4.31 -12.26 -10.47
CA ALA A 984 3.32 -13.29 -10.81
C ALA A 984 3.66 -14.69 -10.31
N GLY A 985 4.94 -14.95 -10.02
CA GLY A 985 5.43 -16.23 -9.56
C GLY A 985 6.87 -16.10 -9.06
N GLN A 986 7.25 -16.96 -8.13
CA GLN A 986 8.60 -16.99 -7.59
C GLN A 986 9.14 -18.42 -7.55
N ASP A 987 10.46 -18.55 -7.68
CA ASP A 987 11.17 -19.80 -7.84
C ASP A 987 12.52 -19.78 -7.12
N GLY A 988 13.14 -20.96 -7.02
CA GLY A 988 14.51 -21.08 -6.52
C GLY A 988 14.60 -21.21 -5.00
N PRO A 989 15.84 -21.16 -4.46
CA PRO A 989 16.11 -21.47 -3.07
C PRO A 989 15.66 -20.37 -2.12
N HIS A 990 14.94 -20.76 -1.07
CA HIS A 990 14.49 -19.91 0.01
C HIS A 990 15.05 -20.43 1.34
N GLU A 991 15.47 -19.50 2.21
CA GLU A 991 15.87 -19.78 3.59
C GLU A 991 15.27 -18.72 4.50
N LEU A 992 14.19 -19.09 5.20
CA LEU A 992 13.41 -18.21 6.06
C LEU A 992 13.48 -18.71 7.50
N GLN A 993 13.51 -17.79 8.45
CA GLN A 993 13.66 -18.07 9.87
C GLN A 993 12.51 -17.48 10.68
N VAL A 994 12.02 -18.28 11.61
CA VAL A 994 11.13 -17.87 12.69
C VAL A 994 11.75 -18.26 14.02
N THR A 995 11.47 -17.49 15.06
CA THR A 995 11.88 -17.80 16.42
C THR A 995 10.66 -17.77 17.33
N LEU A 996 10.49 -18.82 18.12
CA LEU A 996 9.44 -18.90 19.13
C LEU A 996 10.04 -18.69 20.52
N ARG A 997 9.29 -18.00 21.38
CA ARG A 997 9.61 -17.88 22.81
C ARG A 997 8.35 -18.15 23.64
N PRO A 998 8.31 -19.24 24.42
CA PRO A 998 7.32 -19.39 25.47
C PRO A 998 7.63 -18.43 26.63
N HIS A 999 6.62 -17.77 27.19
CA HIS A 999 6.83 -16.84 28.32
C HIS A 999 5.72 -16.96 29.39
N GLY A 1000 6.01 -16.40 30.57
CA GLY A 1000 5.01 -16.18 31.63
C GLY A 1000 4.11 -14.98 31.28
N VAL A 1001 3.60 -14.24 32.27
CA VAL A 1001 2.78 -13.03 32.02
C VAL A 1001 3.39 -12.15 30.92
N PHE A 1002 2.56 -11.73 29.96
CA PHE A 1002 3.00 -10.90 28.84
C PHE A 1002 3.53 -9.54 29.34
N ASP A 1003 4.69 -9.16 28.82
CA ASP A 1003 5.34 -7.88 29.05
C ASP A 1003 5.89 -7.41 27.70
N GLU A 1004 5.35 -6.30 27.20
CA GLU A 1004 5.70 -5.80 25.88
C GLU A 1004 7.15 -5.31 25.80
N ALA A 1005 7.72 -4.79 26.90
CA ALA A 1005 9.12 -4.38 26.93
C ALA A 1005 10.05 -5.59 26.79
N GLU A 1006 9.71 -6.70 27.46
CA GLU A 1006 10.44 -7.95 27.31
C GLU A 1006 10.21 -8.62 25.95
N ALA A 1007 9.04 -8.44 25.33
CA ALA A 1007 8.76 -8.90 23.97
C ALA A 1007 9.61 -8.15 22.94
N GLU A 1008 9.63 -6.82 22.97
CA GLU A 1008 10.42 -6.00 22.06
C GLU A 1008 11.93 -6.22 22.28
N ARG A 1009 12.37 -6.31 23.54
CA ARG A 1009 13.77 -6.65 23.88
C ARG A 1009 14.19 -7.98 23.29
N PHE A 1010 13.37 -9.03 23.46
CA PHE A 1010 13.69 -10.34 22.90
C PHE A 1010 13.73 -10.31 21.37
N ALA A 1011 12.77 -9.62 20.74
CA ALA A 1011 12.74 -9.46 19.29
C ALA A 1011 13.98 -8.71 18.76
N GLN A 1012 14.43 -7.65 19.45
CA GLN A 1012 15.67 -6.95 19.12
C GLN A 1012 16.89 -7.87 19.30
N HIS A 1013 16.96 -8.69 20.35
CA HIS A 1013 18.07 -9.64 20.52
C HIS A 1013 18.15 -10.68 19.40
N VAL A 1014 17.01 -11.12 18.85
CA VAL A 1014 16.95 -12.04 17.71
C VAL A 1014 17.37 -11.33 16.42
N ALA A 1015 16.87 -10.12 16.17
CA ALA A 1015 17.20 -9.33 14.98
C ALA A 1015 18.65 -8.81 14.96
N GLN A 1016 19.21 -8.53 16.15
CA GLN A 1016 20.54 -7.96 16.36
C GLN A 1016 21.36 -8.89 17.29
N PRO A 1017 21.83 -10.04 16.79
CA PRO A 1017 22.59 -11.00 17.59
C PRO A 1017 23.97 -10.45 17.98
N LEU A 1018 24.62 -11.06 18.98
CA LEU A 1018 26.02 -10.77 19.30
C LEU A 1018 26.91 -10.95 18.06
N VAL A 1019 27.81 -9.99 17.83
CA VAL A 1019 28.64 -9.94 16.62
C VAL A 1019 30.06 -10.39 16.94
N VAL A 1020 30.61 -11.22 16.08
CA VAL A 1020 31.96 -11.74 16.23
C VAL A 1020 32.93 -10.90 15.40
N ARG A 1021 34.05 -10.51 16.02
CA ARG A 1021 35.19 -9.87 15.36
C ARG A 1021 36.45 -10.71 15.57
N MET A 1022 36.99 -11.23 14.47
CA MET A 1022 38.24 -12.00 14.47
C MET A 1022 39.46 -11.06 14.54
N LEU A 1023 40.46 -11.39 15.37
CA LEU A 1023 41.63 -10.54 15.60
C LEU A 1023 42.96 -11.25 15.30
N GLY A 1024 43.80 -10.62 14.48
CA GLY A 1024 45.17 -11.05 14.19
C GLY A 1024 46.25 -10.46 15.12
N SER A 1025 45.91 -9.51 16.00
CA SER A 1025 46.84 -8.88 16.96
C SER A 1025 46.13 -8.44 18.25
N GLU A 1026 46.91 -8.11 19.29
CA GLU A 1026 46.43 -7.69 20.62
C GLU A 1026 45.86 -6.25 20.68
N ALA A 1027 44.95 -5.86 19.77
CA ALA A 1027 44.23 -4.58 19.89
C ALA A 1027 43.25 -4.66 21.07
N PRO A 1028 43.07 -3.68 21.98
CA PRO A 1028 42.13 -3.81 23.11
C PRO A 1028 40.66 -3.93 22.66
N PRO A 1029 39.78 -4.56 23.45
CA PRO A 1029 38.34 -4.58 23.15
C PRO A 1029 37.77 -3.16 23.21
N PRO A 1030 36.73 -2.84 22.40
CA PRO A 1030 36.06 -1.55 22.46
C PRO A 1030 35.51 -1.28 23.87
N THR A 1031 35.62 -0.03 24.30
CA THR A 1031 35.01 0.44 25.55
C THR A 1031 33.58 0.86 25.24
N PRO A 1032 32.59 0.58 26.12
CA PRO A 1032 31.25 1.11 25.94
C PRO A 1032 31.28 2.63 25.77
N PRO A 1033 30.52 3.19 24.81
CA PRO A 1033 30.48 4.63 24.59
C PRO A 1033 29.68 5.36 25.69
N LEU A 1034 28.74 4.67 26.34
CA LEU A 1034 27.94 5.16 27.46
C LEU A 1034 27.41 3.99 28.31
N GLU A 1035 26.91 4.28 29.51
CA GLU A 1035 26.08 3.37 30.31
C GLU A 1035 24.63 3.89 30.35
N LEU A 1036 23.66 2.99 30.16
CA LEU A 1036 22.23 3.31 30.24
C LEU A 1036 21.56 2.40 31.29
N THR A 1037 20.81 3.01 32.20
CA THR A 1037 19.89 2.31 33.09
C THR A 1037 18.47 2.66 32.69
N ALA A 1038 17.65 1.65 32.40
CA ALA A 1038 16.24 1.75 32.09
C ALA A 1038 15.54 0.46 32.54
N GLU A 1039 14.30 0.57 33.05
CA GLU A 1039 13.51 -0.61 33.43
C GLU A 1039 12.73 -1.16 32.23
N ARG A 1040 12.20 -0.26 31.40
CA ARG A 1040 11.25 -0.57 30.31
C ARG A 1040 11.70 -0.02 28.97
N ALA A 1041 12.37 1.13 28.95
CA ALA A 1041 12.80 1.79 27.74
C ALA A 1041 13.90 1.00 27.00
N ILE A 1042 13.82 0.99 25.68
CA ILE A 1042 14.69 0.24 24.78
C ILE A 1042 15.42 1.22 23.86
N ALA A 1043 16.75 1.11 23.81
CA ALA A 1043 17.55 1.79 22.81
C ALA A 1043 17.38 1.13 21.45
N THR A 1044 16.70 1.82 20.53
CA THR A 1044 16.45 1.35 19.17
C THR A 1044 17.50 1.84 18.17
N TYR A 1045 18.29 2.85 18.55
CA TYR A 1045 19.32 3.44 17.68
C TYR A 1045 20.44 4.09 18.50
N LEU A 1046 21.69 3.87 18.09
CA LEU A 1046 22.88 4.53 18.61
C LEU A 1046 23.84 4.83 17.45
N ARG A 1047 24.24 6.09 17.29
CA ARG A 1047 25.24 6.53 16.29
C ARG A 1047 26.15 7.60 16.87
N GLY A 1048 27.40 7.66 16.42
CA GLY A 1048 28.24 8.86 16.57
C GLY A 1048 27.70 10.06 15.77
N ASP A 1049 27.92 11.27 16.27
CA ASP A 1049 27.51 12.52 15.61
C ASP A 1049 28.41 12.95 14.44
N GLY A 1050 29.61 12.36 14.32
CA GLY A 1050 30.59 12.61 13.26
C GLY A 1050 31.61 13.69 13.60
N ASP A 1051 31.16 14.91 13.90
CA ASP A 1051 32.01 16.12 13.93
C ASP A 1051 32.41 16.60 15.34
N GLY A 1052 31.78 16.08 16.41
CA GLY A 1052 31.97 16.54 17.80
C GLY A 1052 32.40 15.46 18.81
N GLY A 1053 32.25 14.18 18.44
CA GLY A 1053 32.46 13.06 19.37
C GLY A 1053 31.26 12.80 20.28
N GLY A 1054 30.12 13.43 20.01
CA GLY A 1054 28.84 13.15 20.65
C GLY A 1054 28.13 11.92 20.08
N LEU A 1055 27.06 11.51 20.76
CA LEU A 1055 26.27 10.33 20.44
C LEU A 1055 24.80 10.70 20.29
N LEU A 1056 24.18 10.21 19.21
CA LEU A 1056 22.72 10.21 19.07
C LEU A 1056 22.18 8.88 19.58
N LEU A 1057 21.34 8.94 20.60
CA LEU A 1057 20.67 7.81 21.23
C LEU A 1057 19.15 7.97 21.06
N ARG A 1058 18.49 6.97 20.46
CA ARG A 1058 17.02 6.92 20.43
C ARG A 1058 16.49 5.83 21.35
N LEU A 1059 15.52 6.20 22.17
CA LEU A 1059 14.86 5.32 23.13
C LEU A 1059 13.37 5.23 22.80
N TYR A 1060 12.80 4.04 22.98
CA TYR A 1060 11.37 3.76 22.89
C TYR A 1060 10.91 3.12 24.19
N ASN A 1061 9.84 3.62 24.79
CA ASN A 1061 9.16 2.97 25.90
C ASN A 1061 7.96 2.17 25.41
N PRO A 1062 8.04 0.85 25.22
CA PRO A 1062 6.91 0.03 24.77
C PRO A 1062 5.81 -0.16 25.82
N SER A 1063 6.00 0.28 27.06
CA SER A 1063 5.04 0.01 28.13
C SER A 1063 3.96 1.09 28.27
N ASP A 1064 2.90 0.74 29.01
CA ASP A 1064 1.83 1.67 29.41
C ASP A 1064 2.19 2.52 30.65
N ASP A 1065 3.37 2.30 31.23
CA ASP A 1065 3.90 3.04 32.38
C ASP A 1065 5.07 3.94 31.96
N ALA A 1066 5.28 5.05 32.66
CA ALA A 1066 6.48 5.85 32.45
C ALA A 1066 7.74 5.10 32.92
N ASP A 1067 8.88 5.41 32.33
CA ASP A 1067 10.19 4.90 32.75
C ASP A 1067 11.11 6.03 33.21
N GLU A 1068 11.98 5.72 34.17
CA GLU A 1068 13.01 6.62 34.68
C GLU A 1068 14.37 6.15 34.16
N ILE A 1069 14.90 6.83 33.15
CA ILE A 1069 16.17 6.46 32.51
C ILE A 1069 17.34 7.25 33.08
N ARG A 1070 18.53 6.66 33.10
CA ARG A 1070 19.79 7.34 33.46
C ARG A 1070 20.87 7.06 32.43
N ILE A 1071 21.45 8.13 31.90
CA ILE A 1071 22.56 8.10 30.94
C ILE A 1071 23.82 8.54 31.67
N ALA A 1072 24.86 7.70 31.63
CA ALA A 1072 26.12 7.93 32.30
C ALA A 1072 27.30 7.71 31.34
N ASN A 1073 28.43 8.33 31.65
CA ASN A 1073 29.71 8.06 31.02
C ASN A 1073 30.20 6.64 31.39
N PRO A 1074 31.16 6.06 30.64
CA PRO A 1074 31.67 4.71 30.89
C PRO A 1074 32.35 4.52 32.26
N ASP A 1075 32.71 5.61 32.95
CA ASP A 1075 33.25 5.58 34.32
C ASP A 1075 32.16 5.65 35.41
N GLY A 1076 30.89 5.67 35.02
CA GLY A 1076 29.72 5.76 35.90
C GLY A 1076 29.36 7.17 36.35
N SER A 1077 30.11 8.20 35.92
CA SER A 1077 29.72 9.59 36.17
C SER A 1077 28.50 9.97 35.31
N PRO A 1078 27.56 10.79 35.80
CA PRO A 1078 26.44 11.25 34.98
C PRO A 1078 26.93 11.95 33.71
N ALA A 1079 26.26 11.70 32.57
CA ALA A 1079 26.57 12.42 31.35
C ALA A 1079 26.33 13.93 31.56
N SER A 1080 27.34 14.75 31.24
CA SER A 1080 27.36 16.18 31.57
C SER A 1080 26.47 17.03 30.67
N HIS A 1081 26.18 16.56 29.46
CA HIS A 1081 25.39 17.29 28.48
C HIS A 1081 24.49 16.34 27.69
N VAL A 1082 23.24 16.22 28.12
CA VAL A 1082 22.19 15.45 27.43
C VAL A 1082 21.12 16.42 26.96
N VAL A 1083 20.84 16.43 25.66
CA VAL A 1083 19.88 17.34 25.03
C VAL A 1083 18.85 16.50 24.30
N ARG A 1084 17.55 16.73 24.54
CA ARG A 1084 16.49 16.13 23.71
C ARG A 1084 16.55 16.78 22.33
N THR A 1085 16.52 15.96 21.29
CA THR A 1085 16.62 16.42 19.90
C THR A 1085 15.45 15.93 19.08
N ASP A 1086 15.31 16.50 17.90
CA ASP A 1086 14.62 15.84 16.81
C ASP A 1086 15.36 14.53 16.41
N PRO A 1087 14.78 13.72 15.51
CA PRO A 1087 15.39 12.44 15.12
C PRO A 1087 16.79 12.52 14.50
N TRP A 1088 17.24 13.72 14.12
CA TRP A 1088 18.48 13.98 13.38
C TRP A 1088 19.54 14.72 14.20
N GLY A 1089 19.24 15.04 15.46
CA GLY A 1089 20.17 15.67 16.39
C GLY A 1089 20.03 17.19 16.52
N ALA A 1090 19.02 17.82 15.91
CA ALA A 1090 18.76 19.23 16.16
C ALA A 1090 18.08 19.40 17.54
N PRO A 1091 18.60 20.23 18.45
CA PRO A 1091 18.02 20.43 19.78
C PRO A 1091 16.55 20.88 19.74
N VAL A 1092 15.70 20.26 20.55
CA VAL A 1092 14.28 20.62 20.71
C VAL A 1092 13.94 20.94 22.17
N SER A 1093 12.97 21.82 22.39
CA SER A 1093 12.45 22.14 23.72
C SER A 1093 11.13 21.44 23.98
N ALA A 1094 10.96 20.88 25.17
CA ALA A 1094 9.70 20.26 25.59
C ALA A 1094 8.55 21.29 25.72
N ASP A 1095 8.86 22.55 26.05
CA ASP A 1095 7.86 23.59 26.36
C ASP A 1095 7.84 24.73 25.33
N GLY A 1096 8.49 24.57 24.18
CA GLY A 1096 8.63 25.62 23.16
C GLY A 1096 9.56 26.78 23.54
N GLY A 1097 10.29 26.67 24.66
CA GLY A 1097 11.37 27.59 25.05
C GLY A 1097 12.68 27.33 24.28
N PRO A 1098 13.79 28.01 24.62
CA PRO A 1098 15.09 27.62 24.08
C PRO A 1098 15.42 26.18 24.53
N PRO A 1099 15.98 25.32 23.65
CA PRO A 1099 16.43 24.00 24.05
C PRO A 1099 17.54 24.14 25.10
N THR A 1100 17.38 23.46 26.22
CA THR A 1100 18.36 23.45 27.32
C THR A 1100 18.82 22.02 27.57
N ALA A 1101 20.09 21.86 27.94
CA ALA A 1101 20.58 20.60 28.47
C ALA A 1101 19.71 20.17 29.65
N LEU A 1102 19.38 18.89 29.69
CA LEU A 1102 18.70 18.28 30.81
C LEU A 1102 19.62 18.30 32.03
N GLU A 1103 19.05 18.52 33.22
CA GLU A 1103 19.82 18.46 34.45
C GLU A 1103 20.44 17.06 34.62
N ALA A 1104 21.66 17.00 35.16
CA ALA A 1104 22.32 15.74 35.47
C ALA A 1104 21.48 14.95 36.49
N GLY A 1105 20.78 13.93 36.02
CA GLY A 1105 19.82 13.19 36.83
C GLY A 1105 18.97 12.22 35.99
N PRO A 1106 17.97 11.58 36.62
CA PRO A 1106 17.06 10.71 35.91
C PRO A 1106 16.15 11.49 34.95
N ILE A 1107 15.94 10.94 33.75
CA ILE A 1107 15.06 11.51 32.72
C ILE A 1107 13.78 10.66 32.70
N ALA A 1108 12.62 11.30 32.73
CA ALA A 1108 11.35 10.60 32.59
C ALA A 1108 11.03 10.39 31.11
N LEU A 1109 10.72 9.16 30.72
CA LEU A 1109 10.21 8.81 29.39
C LEU A 1109 8.77 8.33 29.54
N ALA A 1110 7.82 8.97 28.87
CA ALA A 1110 6.40 8.66 29.02
C ALA A 1110 6.03 7.29 28.42
N PRO A 1111 4.85 6.74 28.74
CA PRO A 1111 4.33 5.54 28.08
C PRO A 1111 4.32 5.68 26.57
N ARG A 1112 4.71 4.64 25.85
CA ARG A 1112 4.72 4.57 24.37
C ARG A 1112 5.54 5.66 23.67
N GLU A 1113 6.35 6.42 24.39
CA GLU A 1113 7.14 7.52 23.85
C GLU A 1113 8.37 7.00 23.10
N VAL A 1114 8.62 7.58 21.92
CA VAL A 1114 9.91 7.51 21.22
C VAL A 1114 10.61 8.86 21.32
N ALA A 1115 11.85 8.90 21.80
CA ALA A 1115 12.60 10.14 21.99
C ALA A 1115 14.06 9.98 21.56
N THR A 1116 14.62 11.04 20.96
CA THR A 1116 16.03 11.10 20.55
C THR A 1116 16.79 12.08 21.44
N PHE A 1117 18.01 11.71 21.81
CA PHE A 1117 18.91 12.49 22.65
C PHE A 1117 20.26 12.63 21.97
N LEU A 1118 20.82 13.84 21.99
CA LEU A 1118 22.23 14.11 21.72
C LEU A 1118 22.98 14.15 23.06
N ILE A 1119 24.05 13.37 23.14
CA ILE A 1119 24.91 13.23 24.31
C ILE A 1119 26.29 13.74 23.92
N GLU A 1120 26.72 14.85 24.52
CA GLU A 1120 28.03 15.43 24.26
C GLU A 1120 29.02 15.09 25.39
N PRO A 1121 30.30 14.81 25.07
CA PRO A 1121 31.32 14.36 26.01
C PRO A 1121 31.77 15.40 27.06
#